data_AF-A0A916T7S3-F1
#
_entry.id   AF-A0A916T7S3-F1
#
_cell.length_a   1.000
_cell.length_b   1.000
_cell.length_c   1.000
_cell.angle_alpha   90.00
_cell.angle_beta   90.00
_cell.angle_gamma   90.00
#
_symmetry.space_group_name_H-M   'P 1'
#
loop_
_entity.id
_entity.type
_entity.pdbx_description
1 polymer ?
#
loop_
_entity_poly.entity_id
_entity_poly.type
_entity_poly.pdbx_seq_one_letter_code
_entity_poly.pdbx_strand_id
1 'polypeptide(L)'
;MTSTDPVRDRCVTSAAAVGTDPEVEVDSRAAALAWIADTCLSLRTPRLVGAEVEWFTDDRDGHRPSVPALAAALGDAAPQTIAPHSPHRPLPGGSRVTVEPGGQLELSSAPASGAADLIAALRADERHLRDLVGAYGLTLRAGAHDRSRPAERVLDSRRYALMAQHFARIGPHGIDMMTNTAAVQVSIDAGSSADQVRQRWRAAHLIGPALVAAFADTSGTDWSSTRLRAWANLDGPRTGLDGSGVGAHHDPFVDYPKWALQAPMLCLRTLDAGMIAPPAGASFDDWLSGGLDHLVGRRPTFADLRYHLTTLFPMVRPQGHLELRYLDAPASGRWDVPVAVVCALFADPQVTAQASAIGAALDVDWVTAARVGLTDPLIASAAAQLLDLATAPTASAVTPLHIPHRTTSGGVAVTTTPADRSDPERPAPAAQPSGSETEQMRTMMFHVLSQARERTRGLTESVDDRDLVAQHSPIMSPLVWDLAHIGNQEELWLVRDVGGHDAVRRDIDDLYDAFKHPRNTRPALPLLRPDEARSYVDSVRDKAFDVLGSSALSGSRLLEGGFAFSMIAQHEQQHDETMLATHQLRAGERVLADEPTPSASATDHPHLSAHERDEVIVPAGPFTMGTSTHLWALDNERPAHQVDVEAFAIDRYPVTNGDFLEFMDDGGYERAQLWTSRGWRHRSENSLRAPKFWEYDSGIGWYTRIFGELSPVEYDRPVVHVSWFEADAYARWAGRRLPTEPEWEKAACYDPATDTSWVYPWGDTAPSLFSPNSLCEYANLGQRHLQPAAVGAYPRGASPLGVHQMLGDVWEWTSSDFLPYPGFAAFPYAEYSEVFFGGDYKVLRGGSFGTSPTAIRNTFRNWDHPIRRQIFSGFRCARTVHDEQSSASVYSERSERP
;
A
#
# COMPACT_ATOMS: atom_id res chain seq x y z
N MET A 1 -49.25 10.08 36.85
CA MET A 1 -47.96 10.78 37.00
C MET A 1 -47.01 10.17 35.99
N THR A 2 -46.28 11.00 35.25
CA THR A 2 -45.48 10.63 34.08
C THR A 2 -44.08 11.21 34.22
N SER A 3 -43.04 10.39 34.06
CA SER A 3 -41.88 10.78 33.24
C SER A 3 -41.20 9.54 32.68
N THR A 4 -40.93 9.57 31.39
CA THR A 4 -40.09 8.62 30.65
C THR A 4 -39.41 9.44 29.57
N ASP A 5 -38.24 10.00 29.88
CA ASP A 5 -37.54 10.92 29.00
C ASP A 5 -36.85 10.15 27.84
N PRO A 6 -37.17 10.45 26.57
CA PRO A 6 -36.42 9.93 25.43
C PRO A 6 -35.22 10.84 25.16
N VAL A 7 -34.01 10.29 25.22
CA VAL A 7 -32.81 10.98 24.72
C VAL A 7 -32.98 11.17 23.21
N ARG A 8 -32.99 12.42 22.76
CA ARG A 8 -33.31 12.78 21.37
C ARG A 8 -32.14 12.51 20.41
N ASP A 9 -32.50 12.05 19.21
CA ASP A 9 -31.64 12.07 18.04
C ASP A 9 -31.01 13.45 17.78
N ARG A 10 -29.75 13.44 17.33
CA ARG A 10 -29.11 14.56 16.65
C ARG A 10 -28.59 14.08 15.30
N CYS A 11 -29.42 14.20 14.26
CA CYS A 11 -29.06 13.83 12.89
C CYS A 11 -28.25 14.93 12.18
N VAL A 12 -27.72 14.60 11.00
CA VAL A 12 -26.64 15.31 10.30
C VAL A 12 -27.16 16.46 9.43
N THR A 13 -26.40 17.55 9.37
CA THR A 13 -26.41 18.54 8.28
C THR A 13 -24.97 18.97 7.99
N SER A 14 -24.51 18.89 6.74
CA SER A 14 -23.34 19.66 6.32
C SER A 14 -23.66 21.16 6.32
N ALA A 15 -22.62 22.00 6.40
CA ALA A 15 -22.61 23.44 6.14
C ALA A 15 -23.63 24.38 6.87
N ALA A 16 -24.47 23.92 7.80
CA ALA A 16 -25.56 24.76 8.34
C ALA A 16 -25.90 24.59 9.83
N ALA A 17 -24.90 24.41 10.70
CA ALA A 17 -25.09 24.56 12.14
C ALA A 17 -23.83 25.13 12.82
N VAL A 18 -23.85 26.43 13.15
CA VAL A 18 -23.02 26.96 14.24
C VAL A 18 -23.70 26.56 15.56
N GLY A 19 -23.70 25.26 15.84
CA GLY A 19 -24.01 24.76 17.17
C GLY A 19 -22.96 25.28 18.13
N THR A 20 -23.38 25.77 19.30
CA THR A 20 -22.49 26.21 20.37
C THR A 20 -21.88 25.00 21.07
N ASP A 21 -21.00 24.29 20.36
CA ASP A 21 -19.98 23.47 21.01
C ASP A 21 -19.12 24.39 21.88
N PRO A 22 -18.72 23.94 23.08
CA PRO A 22 -18.08 24.81 24.05
C PRO A 22 -16.68 25.24 23.57
N GLU A 23 -16.23 26.41 24.02
CA GLU A 23 -14.87 26.94 23.81
C GLU A 23 -13.83 26.19 24.65
N VAL A 24 -13.81 24.86 24.52
CA VAL A 24 -12.81 23.99 25.16
C VAL A 24 -11.50 24.10 24.38
N GLU A 25 -10.48 24.58 25.08
CA GLU A 25 -9.09 24.56 24.63
C GLU A 25 -8.66 23.13 24.26
N VAL A 26 -7.87 23.00 23.19
CA VAL A 26 -7.24 21.72 22.84
C VAL A 26 -6.03 21.53 23.74
N ASP A 27 -6.21 20.72 24.77
CA ASP A 27 -5.29 20.48 25.89
C ASP A 27 -3.97 19.80 25.48
N SER A 28 -3.98 19.03 24.39
CA SER A 28 -2.77 18.42 23.84
C SER A 28 -2.88 18.07 22.35
N ARG A 29 -1.72 17.90 21.68
CA ARG A 29 -1.67 17.33 20.32
C ARG A 29 -2.28 15.93 20.25
N ALA A 30 -2.14 15.12 21.31
CA ALA A 30 -2.75 13.79 21.37
C ALA A 30 -4.29 13.87 21.38
N ALA A 31 -4.86 14.78 22.19
CA ALA A 31 -6.29 15.06 22.20
C ALA A 31 -6.78 15.63 20.85
N ALA A 32 -5.98 16.48 20.19
CA ALA A 32 -6.27 16.97 18.84
C ALA A 32 -6.38 15.81 17.82
N LEU A 33 -5.40 14.89 17.80
CA LEU A 33 -5.37 13.73 16.91
C LEU A 33 -6.56 12.79 17.15
N ALA A 34 -6.80 12.42 18.42
CA ALA A 34 -7.90 11.56 18.82
C ALA A 34 -9.27 12.17 18.45
N TRP A 35 -9.46 13.46 18.74
CA TRP A 35 -10.70 14.17 18.40
C TRP A 35 -10.96 14.21 16.88
N ILE A 36 -9.92 14.36 16.05
CA ILE A 36 -10.09 14.30 14.58
C ILE A 36 -10.54 12.88 14.19
N ALA A 37 -9.89 11.84 14.69
CA ALA A 37 -10.24 10.45 14.40
C ALA A 37 -11.70 10.14 14.81
N ASP A 38 -12.05 10.37 16.09
CA ASP A 38 -13.39 10.11 16.62
C ASP A 38 -14.48 10.93 15.91
N THR A 39 -14.23 12.21 15.63
CA THR A 39 -15.22 13.09 14.99
C THR A 39 -15.38 12.74 13.51
N CYS A 40 -14.27 12.65 12.77
CA CYS A 40 -14.26 12.56 11.32
C CYS A 40 -14.47 11.13 10.80
N LEU A 41 -14.16 10.11 11.60
CA LEU A 41 -14.28 8.70 11.24
C LEU A 41 -15.19 7.94 12.23
N SER A 42 -16.10 8.68 12.88
CA SER A 42 -17.10 8.12 13.80
C SER A 42 -17.85 6.95 13.15
N LEU A 43 -17.77 5.78 13.77
CA LEU A 43 -18.50 4.58 13.37
C LEU A 43 -20.00 4.81 13.60
N ARG A 44 -20.81 4.71 12.55
CA ARG A 44 -22.25 5.02 12.56
C ARG A 44 -23.07 3.86 11.98
N THR A 45 -24.39 4.01 11.98
CA THR A 45 -25.30 3.06 11.34
C THR A 45 -24.97 3.00 9.84
N PRO A 46 -24.56 1.83 9.30
CA PRO A 46 -24.17 1.74 7.91
C PRO A 46 -25.36 1.89 6.97
N ARG A 47 -25.09 2.20 5.70
CA ARG A 47 -26.08 2.44 4.60
C ARG A 47 -26.77 3.81 4.58
N LEU A 48 -26.12 4.87 5.04
CA LEU A 48 -26.52 6.24 4.66
C LEU A 48 -25.71 6.74 3.46
N VAL A 49 -26.36 7.46 2.56
CA VAL A 49 -25.77 8.17 1.42
C VAL A 49 -26.33 9.59 1.31
N GLY A 50 -25.56 10.49 0.68
CA GLY A 50 -25.94 11.86 0.40
C GLY A 50 -25.14 12.42 -0.80
N ALA A 51 -25.50 13.61 -1.26
CA ALA A 51 -24.70 14.34 -2.24
C ALA A 51 -24.87 15.85 -2.08
N GLU A 52 -23.84 16.60 -2.49
CA GLU A 52 -23.86 18.04 -2.67
C GLU A 52 -23.71 18.33 -4.18
N VAL A 53 -24.61 19.14 -4.74
CA VAL A 53 -24.66 19.42 -6.19
C VAL A 53 -24.70 20.92 -6.42
N GLU A 54 -23.78 21.43 -7.25
CA GLU A 54 -23.56 22.85 -7.51
C GLU A 54 -24.08 23.29 -8.90
N TRP A 55 -24.67 24.48 -9.02
CA TRP A 55 -25.05 25.11 -10.29
C TRP A 55 -24.63 26.58 -10.36
N PHE A 56 -24.18 27.05 -11.52
CA PHE A 56 -24.04 28.48 -11.78
C PHE A 56 -25.40 29.16 -11.79
N THR A 57 -25.47 30.38 -11.26
CA THR A 57 -26.63 31.24 -11.41
C THR A 57 -26.39 32.29 -12.50
N ASP A 58 -27.44 32.59 -13.24
CA ASP A 58 -27.48 33.63 -14.27
C ASP A 58 -28.73 34.49 -14.06
N ASP A 59 -28.62 35.81 -14.27
CA ASP A 59 -29.79 36.69 -14.37
C ASP A 59 -30.35 36.75 -15.82
N ARG A 60 -31.35 37.61 -16.04
CA ARG A 60 -32.03 37.75 -17.34
C ARG A 60 -31.13 38.16 -18.50
N ASP A 61 -30.00 38.81 -18.19
CA ASP A 61 -29.04 39.31 -19.16
C ASP A 61 -27.76 38.43 -19.18
N GLY A 62 -27.71 37.36 -18.38
CA GLY A 62 -26.60 36.41 -18.28
C GLY A 62 -25.55 36.75 -17.21
N HIS A 63 -25.69 37.84 -16.47
CA HIS A 63 -24.73 38.25 -15.45
C HIS A 63 -24.89 37.44 -14.15
N ARG A 64 -23.93 37.57 -13.23
CA ARG A 64 -24.05 36.99 -11.89
C ARG A 64 -25.13 37.75 -11.11
N PRO A 65 -26.17 37.09 -10.57
CA PRO A 65 -27.17 37.75 -9.74
C PRO A 65 -26.54 38.37 -8.49
N SER A 66 -27.00 39.58 -8.13
CA SER A 66 -26.55 40.23 -6.89
C SER A 66 -26.96 39.44 -5.64
N VAL A 67 -26.17 39.53 -4.57
CA VAL A 67 -26.45 38.84 -3.29
C VAL A 67 -27.86 39.15 -2.74
N PRO A 68 -28.37 40.41 -2.77
CA PRO A 68 -29.76 40.69 -2.40
C PRO A 68 -30.81 40.02 -3.29
N ALA A 69 -30.54 39.82 -4.59
CA ALA A 69 -31.44 39.11 -5.49
C ALA A 69 -31.48 37.60 -5.19
N LEU A 70 -30.33 36.99 -4.89
CA LEU A 70 -30.27 35.60 -4.42
C LEU A 70 -31.01 35.43 -3.07
N ALA A 71 -30.81 36.35 -2.14
CA ALA A 71 -31.49 36.33 -0.84
C ALA A 71 -33.02 36.46 -0.97
N ALA A 72 -33.50 37.38 -1.84
CA ALA A 72 -34.92 37.54 -2.12
C ALA A 72 -35.53 36.30 -2.83
N ALA A 73 -34.78 35.69 -3.75
CA ALA A 73 -35.19 34.50 -4.49
C ALA A 73 -35.34 33.25 -3.60
N LEU A 74 -34.43 33.06 -2.65
CA LEU A 74 -34.44 31.90 -1.75
C LEU A 74 -35.36 32.07 -0.53
N GLY A 75 -35.64 33.31 -0.09
CA GLY A 75 -36.54 33.59 1.02
C GLY A 75 -36.15 32.87 2.32
N ASP A 76 -37.10 32.14 2.93
CA ASP A 76 -36.87 31.33 4.14
C ASP A 76 -35.80 30.22 3.97
N ALA A 77 -35.43 29.85 2.73
CA ALA A 77 -34.37 28.90 2.42
C ALA A 77 -32.99 29.57 2.19
N ALA A 78 -32.89 30.90 2.21
CA ALA A 78 -31.61 31.59 2.05
C ALA A 78 -30.63 31.23 3.19
N PRO A 79 -29.34 30.95 2.93
CA PRO A 79 -28.37 30.76 3.99
C PRO A 79 -28.04 32.08 4.71
N GLN A 80 -27.69 31.97 6.00
CA GLN A 80 -27.42 33.13 6.85
C GLN A 80 -26.20 33.96 6.41
N THR A 81 -25.34 33.41 5.54
CA THR A 81 -24.23 34.11 4.86
C THR A 81 -24.69 35.22 3.92
N ILE A 82 -25.93 35.16 3.39
CA ILE A 82 -26.50 36.21 2.53
C ILE A 82 -27.74 36.87 3.15
N ALA A 83 -28.41 36.20 4.09
CA ALA A 83 -29.59 36.69 4.78
C ALA A 83 -29.49 36.40 6.29
N PRO A 84 -28.81 37.25 7.09
CA PRO A 84 -28.48 36.96 8.50
C PRO A 84 -29.66 36.70 9.44
N HIS A 85 -30.88 37.07 9.05
CA HIS A 85 -32.11 36.80 9.81
C HIS A 85 -32.94 35.64 9.24
N SER A 86 -32.43 34.94 8.22
CA SER A 86 -33.10 33.79 7.62
C SER A 86 -33.17 32.62 8.60
N PRO A 87 -34.31 31.90 8.68
CA PRO A 87 -34.40 30.62 9.38
C PRO A 87 -33.62 29.50 8.70
N HIS A 88 -33.12 29.70 7.47
CA HIS A 88 -32.40 28.72 6.64
C HIS A 88 -33.09 27.36 6.66
N ARG A 89 -34.36 27.33 6.24
CA ARG A 89 -35.14 26.09 6.16
C ARG A 89 -34.58 25.18 5.07
N PRO A 90 -34.60 23.85 5.28
CA PRO A 90 -34.44 22.91 4.18
C PRO A 90 -35.62 23.04 3.19
N LEU A 91 -35.35 22.65 1.94
CA LEU A 91 -36.35 22.49 0.89
C LEU A 91 -37.22 21.24 1.15
N PRO A 92 -38.34 21.02 0.42
CA PRO A 92 -39.32 19.98 0.74
C PRO A 92 -38.81 18.53 0.77
N GLY A 93 -37.76 18.20 0.03
CA GLY A 93 -37.04 16.92 0.06
C GLY A 93 -35.97 16.82 1.16
N GLY A 94 -35.75 17.89 1.93
CA GLY A 94 -34.83 17.94 3.06
C GLY A 94 -33.49 18.63 2.76
N SER A 95 -33.19 18.94 1.49
CA SER A 95 -31.89 19.54 1.11
C SER A 95 -31.74 20.97 1.62
N ARG A 96 -30.52 21.38 1.96
CA ARG A 96 -30.20 22.76 2.33
C ARG A 96 -29.60 23.51 1.14
N VAL A 97 -29.92 24.80 1.04
CA VAL A 97 -29.34 25.68 0.01
C VAL A 97 -28.11 26.38 0.56
N THR A 98 -26.98 26.24 -0.13
CA THR A 98 -25.73 26.94 0.11
C THR A 98 -25.46 27.89 -1.06
N VAL A 99 -24.66 28.93 -0.81
CA VAL A 99 -24.26 29.91 -1.85
C VAL A 99 -22.73 30.00 -1.81
N GLU A 100 -22.10 29.80 -2.95
CA GLU A 100 -20.64 29.82 -3.11
C GLU A 100 -20.11 31.20 -3.50
N PRO A 101 -18.79 31.47 -3.38
CA PRO A 101 -18.24 32.82 -3.47
C PRO A 101 -18.58 33.59 -4.75
N GLY A 102 -18.75 32.91 -5.88
CA GLY A 102 -19.17 33.50 -7.17
C GLY A 102 -20.68 33.57 -7.41
N GLY A 103 -21.50 33.17 -6.43
CA GLY A 103 -22.96 33.14 -6.53
C GLY A 103 -23.54 31.85 -7.10
N GLN A 104 -22.73 30.79 -7.25
CA GLN A 104 -23.25 29.45 -7.52
C GLN A 104 -24.17 29.02 -6.36
N LEU A 105 -25.22 28.25 -6.66
CA LEU A 105 -26.11 27.67 -5.67
C LEU A 105 -25.84 26.17 -5.56
N GLU A 106 -25.70 25.71 -4.33
CA GLU A 106 -25.48 24.30 -3.98
C GLU A 106 -26.71 23.75 -3.24
N LEU A 107 -27.04 22.49 -3.50
CA LEU A 107 -27.97 21.70 -2.68
C LEU A 107 -27.21 20.59 -1.94
N SER A 108 -27.08 20.72 -0.62
CA SER A 108 -26.58 19.66 0.27
C SER A 108 -27.77 18.79 0.71
N SER A 109 -27.82 17.52 0.30
CA SER A 109 -28.95 16.63 0.56
C SER A 109 -29.17 16.31 2.05
N ALA A 110 -30.42 16.02 2.43
CA ALA A 110 -30.65 15.20 3.63
C ALA A 110 -30.14 13.75 3.40
N PRO A 111 -29.56 13.08 4.42
CA PRO A 111 -29.11 11.69 4.28
C PRO A 111 -30.25 10.72 3.96
N ALA A 112 -30.01 9.78 3.05
CA ALA A 112 -30.99 8.80 2.59
C ALA A 112 -30.46 7.35 2.70
N SER A 113 -31.38 6.39 2.70
CA SER A 113 -31.13 4.94 2.79
C SER A 113 -30.57 4.29 1.51
N GLY A 114 -30.53 5.03 0.40
CA GLY A 114 -30.05 4.51 -0.89
C GLY A 114 -30.17 5.52 -2.03
N ALA A 115 -29.53 5.20 -3.15
CA ALA A 115 -29.40 6.10 -4.30
C ALA A 115 -30.76 6.56 -4.88
N ALA A 116 -31.75 5.66 -4.93
CA ALA A 116 -33.06 5.96 -5.51
C ALA A 116 -33.80 7.04 -4.70
N ASP A 117 -33.82 6.91 -3.36
CA ASP A 117 -34.45 7.88 -2.46
C ASP A 117 -33.71 9.23 -2.51
N LEU A 118 -32.37 9.20 -2.47
CA LEU A 118 -31.49 10.36 -2.57
C LEU A 118 -31.74 11.15 -3.86
N ILE A 119 -31.71 10.47 -5.01
CA ILE A 119 -31.90 11.10 -6.32
C ILE A 119 -33.35 11.60 -6.48
N ALA A 120 -34.35 10.90 -5.92
CA ALA A 120 -35.73 11.35 -5.95
C ALA A 120 -35.93 12.65 -5.13
N ALA A 121 -35.35 12.72 -3.93
CA ALA A 121 -35.39 13.89 -3.06
C ALA A 121 -34.63 15.08 -3.67
N LEU A 122 -33.36 14.90 -4.06
CA LEU A 122 -32.56 15.96 -4.69
C LEU A 122 -33.18 16.45 -6.01
N ARG A 123 -33.76 15.58 -6.85
CA ARG A 123 -34.49 16.03 -8.06
C ARG A 123 -35.76 16.82 -7.72
N ALA A 124 -36.41 16.56 -6.58
CA ALA A 124 -37.55 17.36 -6.13
C ALA A 124 -37.12 18.74 -5.65
N ASP A 125 -36.04 18.80 -4.87
CA ASP A 125 -35.45 20.04 -4.38
C ASP A 125 -34.81 20.88 -5.50
N GLU A 126 -34.20 20.26 -6.51
CA GLU A 126 -33.71 20.95 -7.71
C GLU A 126 -34.87 21.65 -8.45
N ARG A 127 -36.00 20.97 -8.65
CA ARG A 127 -37.19 21.58 -9.27
C ARG A 127 -37.71 22.74 -8.44
N HIS A 128 -37.83 22.55 -7.12
CA HIS A 128 -38.29 23.60 -6.21
C HIS A 128 -37.33 24.81 -6.19
N LEU A 129 -36.02 24.58 -6.21
CA LEU A 129 -35.01 25.64 -6.30
C LEU A 129 -35.11 26.39 -7.64
N ARG A 130 -35.29 25.68 -8.77
CA ARG A 130 -35.54 26.27 -10.09
C ARG A 130 -36.81 27.12 -10.11
N ASP A 131 -37.89 26.66 -9.48
CA ASP A 131 -39.14 27.42 -9.35
C ASP A 131 -38.96 28.69 -8.51
N LEU A 132 -38.27 28.59 -7.36
CA LEU A 132 -37.96 29.73 -6.46
C LEU A 132 -37.15 30.81 -7.19
N VAL A 133 -36.02 30.45 -7.82
CA VAL A 133 -35.17 31.43 -8.49
C VAL A 133 -35.77 31.93 -9.81
N GLY A 134 -36.53 31.07 -10.51
CA GLY A 134 -37.26 31.39 -11.72
C GLY A 134 -38.38 32.42 -11.49
N ALA A 135 -39.04 32.42 -10.33
CA ALA A 135 -40.04 33.42 -9.96
C ALA A 135 -39.47 34.86 -9.91
N TYR A 136 -38.17 35.01 -9.64
CA TYR A 136 -37.45 36.29 -9.68
C TYR A 136 -36.78 36.56 -11.03
N GLY A 137 -36.83 35.59 -11.96
CA GLY A 137 -36.23 35.66 -13.29
C GLY A 137 -34.73 35.40 -13.30
N LEU A 138 -34.25 34.53 -12.39
CA LEU A 138 -32.90 33.97 -12.40
C LEU A 138 -32.96 32.51 -12.91
N THR A 139 -31.85 31.98 -13.40
CA THR A 139 -31.78 30.59 -13.90
C THR A 139 -30.58 29.83 -13.35
N LEU A 140 -30.71 28.51 -13.18
CA LEU A 140 -29.62 27.60 -12.79
C LEU A 140 -29.04 26.89 -14.03
N ARG A 141 -27.73 27.03 -14.24
CA ARG A 141 -26.96 26.44 -15.35
C ARG A 141 -25.99 25.37 -14.82
N ALA A 142 -25.95 24.23 -15.50
CA ALA A 142 -25.04 23.12 -15.22
C ALA A 142 -23.75 23.21 -16.07
N GLY A 143 -22.74 22.40 -15.71
CA GLY A 143 -21.39 22.40 -16.29
C GLY A 143 -20.36 22.70 -15.22
N ALA A 144 -19.13 22.22 -15.40
CA ALA A 144 -18.11 22.28 -14.35
C ALA A 144 -17.32 23.60 -14.34
N HIS A 145 -17.35 24.35 -15.44
CA HIS A 145 -16.67 25.64 -15.57
C HIS A 145 -17.53 26.75 -16.16
N ASP A 146 -17.47 27.94 -15.58
CA ASP A 146 -18.05 29.14 -16.17
C ASP A 146 -17.01 29.91 -16.99
N ARG A 147 -16.98 29.69 -18.30
CA ARG A 147 -16.09 30.41 -19.24
C ARG A 147 -16.67 31.74 -19.73
N SER A 148 -17.94 32.02 -19.43
CA SER A 148 -18.65 33.18 -19.98
C SER A 148 -18.35 34.48 -19.22
N ARG A 149 -17.86 34.38 -17.97
CA ARG A 149 -17.69 35.49 -17.03
C ARG A 149 -16.32 35.40 -16.33
N PRO A 150 -15.70 36.53 -15.96
CA PRO A 150 -14.46 36.52 -15.19
C PRO A 150 -14.64 35.90 -13.80
N ALA A 151 -13.53 35.51 -13.19
CA ALA A 151 -13.47 35.01 -11.81
C ALA A 151 -13.66 36.16 -10.82
N GLU A 152 -14.84 36.24 -10.22
CA GLU A 152 -15.28 37.36 -9.39
C GLU A 152 -16.12 36.87 -8.21
N ARG A 153 -15.79 37.35 -7.00
CA ARG A 153 -16.46 37.01 -5.74
C ARG A 153 -17.59 38.00 -5.48
N VAL A 154 -18.84 37.51 -5.44
CA VAL A 154 -20.02 38.29 -5.05
C VAL A 154 -20.28 38.26 -3.54
N LEU A 155 -19.86 37.19 -2.83
CA LEU A 155 -20.08 37.06 -1.38
C LEU A 155 -19.06 37.84 -0.56
N ASP A 156 -19.51 38.85 0.20
CA ASP A 156 -18.62 39.59 1.11
C ASP A 156 -18.40 38.92 2.48
N SER A 157 -17.81 37.72 2.45
CA SER A 157 -17.34 37.00 3.64
C SER A 157 -15.84 37.17 3.86
N ARG A 158 -15.46 37.47 5.10
CA ARG A 158 -14.06 37.60 5.54
C ARG A 158 -13.24 36.32 5.29
N ARG A 159 -13.85 35.14 5.41
CA ARG A 159 -13.22 33.83 5.08
C ARG A 159 -12.73 33.82 3.63
N TYR A 160 -13.63 34.08 2.68
CA TYR A 160 -13.30 34.03 1.26
C TYR A 160 -12.40 35.18 0.81
N ALA A 161 -12.44 36.33 1.49
CA ALA A 161 -11.46 37.40 1.30
C ALA A 161 -10.03 36.97 1.70
N LEU A 162 -9.86 36.29 2.84
CA LEU A 162 -8.56 35.76 3.29
C LEU A 162 -8.07 34.62 2.37
N MET A 163 -8.97 33.73 1.93
CA MET A 163 -8.64 32.68 0.96
C MET A 163 -8.20 33.26 -0.39
N ALA A 164 -8.88 34.29 -0.90
CA ALA A 164 -8.48 34.99 -2.12
C ALA A 164 -7.08 35.64 -1.97
N GLN A 165 -6.81 36.30 -0.84
CA GLN A 165 -5.49 36.86 -0.53
C GLN A 165 -4.40 35.77 -0.42
N HIS A 166 -4.73 34.58 0.09
CA HIS A 166 -3.79 33.47 0.13
C HIS A 166 -3.43 33.01 -1.29
N PHE A 167 -4.43 32.61 -2.09
CA PHE A 167 -4.21 31.97 -3.39
C PHE A 167 -3.71 32.92 -4.48
N ALA A 168 -4.01 34.23 -4.40
CA ALA A 168 -3.49 35.23 -5.33
C ALA A 168 -1.95 35.35 -5.33
N ARG A 169 -1.27 34.77 -4.32
CA ARG A 169 0.20 34.67 -4.26
C ARG A 169 0.75 33.42 -4.98
N ILE A 170 -0.11 32.48 -5.35
CA ILE A 170 0.22 31.21 -6.03
C ILE A 170 -0.14 31.33 -7.52
N GLY A 171 -1.37 31.75 -7.83
CA GLY A 171 -1.83 31.88 -9.22
C GLY A 171 -3.33 32.17 -9.35
N PRO A 172 -3.86 32.21 -10.59
CA PRO A 172 -5.26 32.56 -10.85
C PRO A 172 -6.25 31.46 -10.41
N HIS A 173 -5.78 30.21 -10.24
CA HIS A 173 -6.65 29.05 -10.04
C HIS A 173 -7.46 29.06 -8.74
N GLY A 174 -7.01 29.77 -7.70
CA GLY A 174 -7.77 29.85 -6.44
C GLY A 174 -9.02 30.73 -6.52
N ILE A 175 -9.00 31.82 -7.29
CA ILE A 175 -10.23 32.61 -7.51
C ILE A 175 -11.14 31.92 -8.54
N ASP A 176 -10.56 31.25 -9.54
CA ASP A 176 -11.26 30.38 -10.49
C ASP A 176 -12.05 29.28 -9.75
N MET A 177 -11.39 28.54 -8.85
CA MET A 177 -12.01 27.50 -8.00
C MET A 177 -13.10 28.03 -7.06
N MET A 178 -12.98 29.27 -6.56
CA MET A 178 -14.00 29.84 -5.67
C MET A 178 -15.23 30.38 -6.42
N THR A 179 -15.13 30.69 -7.72
CA THR A 179 -16.14 31.53 -8.39
C THR A 179 -16.61 31.04 -9.76
N ASN A 180 -15.86 30.15 -10.40
CA ASN A 180 -16.10 29.67 -11.76
C ASN A 180 -16.11 28.15 -11.89
N THR A 181 -15.95 27.38 -10.80
CA THR A 181 -16.19 25.93 -10.82
C THR A 181 -17.54 25.56 -10.21
N ALA A 182 -18.06 24.41 -10.64
CA ALA A 182 -19.17 23.69 -10.02
C ALA A 182 -18.89 22.18 -10.01
N ALA A 183 -19.36 21.45 -8.99
CA ALA A 183 -19.06 20.03 -8.81
C ALA A 183 -20.27 19.17 -8.39
N VAL A 184 -20.02 17.86 -8.32
CA VAL A 184 -20.83 16.90 -7.58
C VAL A 184 -19.94 16.29 -6.50
N GLN A 185 -20.34 16.38 -5.23
CA GLN A 185 -19.66 15.74 -4.10
C GLN A 185 -20.58 14.63 -3.57
N VAL A 186 -20.07 13.43 -3.34
CA VAL A 186 -20.92 12.27 -2.95
C VAL A 186 -20.52 11.75 -1.57
N SER A 187 -21.46 11.80 -0.64
CA SER A 187 -21.33 11.30 0.72
C SER A 187 -21.76 9.83 0.79
N ILE A 188 -20.87 8.97 1.26
CA ILE A 188 -21.15 7.58 1.60
C ILE A 188 -20.87 7.33 3.07
N ASP A 189 -21.60 6.42 3.69
CA ASP A 189 -21.25 5.83 4.98
C ASP A 189 -19.77 5.39 5.01
N ALA A 190 -19.09 5.69 6.12
CA ALA A 190 -17.69 5.29 6.34
C ALA A 190 -17.55 3.80 6.70
N GLY A 191 -18.56 3.19 7.32
CA GLY A 191 -18.58 1.79 7.74
C GLY A 191 -18.80 1.61 9.25
N SER A 192 -19.15 0.39 9.66
CA SER A 192 -19.47 0.06 11.05
C SER A 192 -18.31 -0.49 11.89
N SER A 193 -17.11 -0.63 11.30
CA SER A 193 -15.87 -0.99 12.00
C SER A 193 -14.69 -0.23 11.40
N ALA A 194 -13.58 -0.13 12.15
CA ALA A 194 -12.35 0.50 11.68
C ALA A 194 -11.88 -0.09 10.33
N ASP A 195 -11.96 -1.41 10.17
CA ASP A 195 -11.45 -2.09 8.98
C ASP A 195 -12.35 -1.87 7.75
N GLN A 196 -13.67 -1.73 7.95
CA GLN A 196 -14.56 -1.25 6.90
C GLN A 196 -14.25 0.19 6.51
N VAL A 197 -13.90 1.05 7.47
CA VAL A 197 -13.47 2.44 7.19
C VAL A 197 -12.16 2.45 6.39
N ARG A 198 -11.17 1.62 6.75
CA ARG A 198 -9.92 1.42 5.98
C ARG A 198 -10.23 0.94 4.56
N GLN A 199 -11.08 -0.08 4.40
CA GLN A 199 -11.44 -0.65 3.11
C GLN A 199 -12.16 0.38 2.22
N ARG A 200 -13.15 1.09 2.75
CA ARG A 200 -13.94 2.08 2.00
C ARG A 200 -13.12 3.33 1.69
N TRP A 201 -12.22 3.74 2.59
CA TRP A 201 -11.21 4.79 2.36
C TRP A 201 -10.25 4.42 1.22
N ARG A 202 -9.68 3.20 1.24
CA ARG A 202 -8.78 2.70 0.21
C ARG A 202 -9.47 2.62 -1.14
N ALA A 203 -10.65 2.03 -1.20
CA ALA A 203 -11.46 1.95 -2.42
C ALA A 203 -11.79 3.34 -2.99
N ALA A 204 -12.22 4.29 -2.16
CA ALA A 204 -12.60 5.65 -2.59
C ALA A 204 -11.44 6.48 -3.16
N HIS A 205 -10.20 6.13 -2.83
CA HIS A 205 -9.01 6.69 -3.48
C HIS A 205 -8.62 5.93 -4.76
N LEU A 206 -8.60 4.59 -4.73
CA LEU A 206 -8.13 3.78 -5.86
C LEU A 206 -9.02 3.90 -7.11
N ILE A 207 -10.35 3.97 -6.95
CA ILE A 207 -11.26 4.20 -8.09
C ILE A 207 -11.21 5.65 -8.60
N GLY A 208 -10.67 6.57 -7.80
CA GLY A 208 -10.77 8.01 -7.99
C GLY A 208 -10.24 8.52 -9.32
N PRO A 209 -9.01 8.18 -9.74
CA PRO A 209 -8.48 8.56 -11.05
C PRO A 209 -9.38 8.15 -12.23
N ALA A 210 -9.94 6.94 -12.19
CA ALA A 210 -10.86 6.46 -13.22
C ALA A 210 -12.22 7.20 -13.20
N LEU A 211 -12.77 7.49 -12.00
CA LEU A 211 -14.02 8.26 -11.88
C LEU A 211 -13.84 9.74 -12.25
N VAL A 212 -12.69 10.36 -11.93
CA VAL A 212 -12.31 11.70 -12.39
C VAL A 212 -12.32 11.77 -13.92
N ALA A 213 -11.76 10.76 -14.59
CA ALA A 213 -11.78 10.69 -16.04
C ALA A 213 -13.19 10.42 -16.60
N ALA A 214 -13.97 9.52 -15.98
CA ALA A 214 -15.32 9.15 -16.41
C ALA A 214 -16.32 10.31 -16.34
N PHE A 215 -16.15 11.22 -15.37
CA PHE A 215 -17.06 12.34 -15.12
C PHE A 215 -16.45 13.73 -15.40
N ALA A 216 -15.28 13.79 -16.05
CA ALA A 216 -14.64 15.03 -16.45
C ALA A 216 -15.47 15.82 -17.49
N ASP A 217 -15.73 17.11 -17.22
CA ASP A 217 -16.33 18.04 -18.17
C ASP A 217 -15.22 18.72 -18.98
N THR A 218 -14.81 18.08 -20.09
CA THR A 218 -13.62 18.39 -20.89
C THR A 218 -13.54 19.86 -21.27
N SER A 219 -12.68 20.63 -20.59
CA SER A 219 -12.88 22.08 -20.47
C SER A 219 -12.42 22.92 -21.67
N GLY A 220 -12.14 22.30 -22.83
CA GLY A 220 -11.43 22.97 -23.94
C GLY A 220 -9.99 23.36 -23.60
N THR A 221 -9.46 22.83 -22.49
CA THR A 221 -8.12 23.02 -21.94
C THR A 221 -7.25 21.79 -22.20
N ASP A 222 -5.95 21.89 -21.95
CA ASP A 222 -5.00 20.76 -21.86
C ASP A 222 -5.19 19.88 -20.59
N TRP A 223 -6.39 19.93 -20.03
CA TRP A 223 -6.88 19.14 -18.91
C TRP A 223 -8.32 18.70 -19.20
N SER A 224 -8.63 17.45 -18.88
CA SER A 224 -9.97 16.89 -19.00
C SER A 224 -10.86 17.36 -17.85
N SER A 225 -10.44 17.17 -16.59
CA SER A 225 -11.23 17.62 -15.44
C SER A 225 -10.97 19.09 -15.10
N THR A 226 -12.04 19.84 -14.89
CA THR A 226 -11.98 21.26 -14.51
C THR A 226 -11.56 21.43 -13.06
N ARG A 227 -12.20 20.71 -12.12
CA ARG A 227 -11.96 20.83 -10.68
C ARG A 227 -10.57 20.39 -10.30
N LEU A 228 -10.07 19.30 -10.88
CA LEU A 228 -8.72 18.81 -10.61
C LEU A 228 -7.64 19.71 -11.25
N ARG A 229 -7.89 20.29 -12.44
CA ARG A 229 -7.04 21.38 -12.99
C ARG A 229 -6.92 22.54 -12.01
N ALA A 230 -8.02 22.93 -11.36
CA ALA A 230 -8.00 24.00 -10.37
C ALA A 230 -7.20 23.58 -9.12
N TRP A 231 -7.52 22.44 -8.51
CA TRP A 231 -6.89 21.94 -7.28
C TRP A 231 -5.39 21.67 -7.43
N ALA A 232 -4.95 21.11 -8.55
CA ALA A 232 -3.52 20.87 -8.85
C ALA A 232 -2.67 22.14 -8.97
N ASN A 233 -3.30 23.32 -8.99
CA ASN A 233 -2.65 24.64 -9.06
C ASN A 233 -3.01 25.53 -7.84
N LEU A 234 -3.36 24.92 -6.70
CA LEU A 234 -3.47 25.56 -5.38
C LEU A 234 -2.21 25.28 -4.53
N ASP A 235 -2.30 25.33 -3.20
CA ASP A 235 -1.25 24.79 -2.34
C ASP A 235 -1.38 23.26 -2.19
N GLY A 236 -0.34 22.53 -2.61
CA GLY A 236 -0.22 21.08 -2.51
C GLY A 236 -0.50 20.52 -1.10
N PRO A 237 0.08 21.08 -0.02
CA PRO A 237 -0.16 20.63 1.35
C PRO A 237 -1.62 20.56 1.82
N ARG A 238 -2.55 21.25 1.14
CA ARG A 238 -3.99 21.27 1.42
C ARG A 238 -4.82 20.33 0.55
N THR A 239 -4.30 19.99 -0.63
CA THR A 239 -4.97 19.15 -1.64
C THR A 239 -4.43 17.72 -1.67
N GLY A 240 -3.19 17.52 -1.22
CA GLY A 240 -2.47 16.25 -1.27
C GLY A 240 -1.94 15.86 -2.65
N LEU A 241 -2.18 16.69 -3.68
CA LEU A 241 -1.87 16.39 -5.09
C LEU A 241 -0.36 16.40 -5.42
N ASP A 242 0.46 17.00 -4.58
CA ASP A 242 1.92 16.97 -4.66
C ASP A 242 2.55 15.73 -3.99
N GLY A 243 1.72 14.86 -3.41
CA GLY A 243 2.16 13.69 -2.63
C GLY A 243 2.35 13.97 -1.14
N SER A 244 2.08 15.19 -0.64
CA SER A 244 2.16 15.51 0.80
C SER A 244 0.88 15.14 1.58
N GLY A 245 -0.15 14.61 0.92
CA GLY A 245 -1.43 14.26 1.52
C GLY A 245 -1.64 12.76 1.71
N VAL A 246 -2.66 12.42 2.50
CA VAL A 246 -3.11 11.04 2.68
C VAL A 246 -3.90 10.50 1.48
N GLY A 247 -3.90 9.19 1.31
CA GLY A 247 -4.51 8.49 0.18
C GLY A 247 -4.69 6.99 0.43
N ALA A 248 -4.76 6.19 -0.64
CA ALA A 248 -5.18 4.79 -0.61
C ALA A 248 -4.42 3.85 0.36
N HIS A 249 -3.14 4.11 0.59
CA HIS A 249 -2.23 3.27 1.38
C HIS A 249 -1.98 3.83 2.81
N HIS A 250 -2.62 4.94 3.17
CA HIS A 250 -2.49 5.58 4.47
C HIS A 250 -3.60 5.14 5.43
N ASP A 251 -3.30 5.10 6.73
CA ASP A 251 -4.33 4.82 7.74
C ASP A 251 -5.17 6.08 7.98
N PRO A 252 -6.50 6.07 7.70
CA PRO A 252 -7.34 7.24 7.94
C PRO A 252 -7.40 7.65 9.42
N PHE A 253 -7.35 6.72 10.38
CA PHE A 253 -7.42 7.03 11.81
C PHE A 253 -6.12 7.61 12.37
N VAL A 254 -5.00 7.42 11.67
CA VAL A 254 -3.67 7.75 12.18
C VAL A 254 -3.02 8.86 11.35
N ASP A 255 -3.09 8.82 10.03
CA ASP A 255 -2.36 9.74 9.15
C ASP A 255 -3.20 10.96 8.73
N TYR A 256 -4.51 10.81 8.51
CA TYR A 256 -5.36 11.98 8.21
C TYR A 256 -5.33 13.00 9.37
N PRO A 257 -5.42 12.61 10.66
CA PRO A 257 -5.22 13.53 11.77
C PRO A 257 -3.85 14.22 11.77
N LYS A 258 -2.75 13.50 11.51
CA LYS A 258 -1.40 14.10 11.42
C LYS A 258 -1.34 15.15 10.32
N TRP A 259 -1.73 14.77 9.11
CA TRP A 259 -1.76 15.63 7.93
C TRP A 259 -2.63 16.88 8.16
N ALA A 260 -3.83 16.69 8.73
CA ALA A 260 -4.76 17.80 8.98
C ALA A 260 -4.19 18.83 9.98
N LEU A 261 -3.42 18.41 10.99
CA LEU A 261 -2.76 19.33 11.93
C LEU A 261 -1.55 20.04 11.30
N GLN A 262 -0.81 19.35 10.42
CA GLN A 262 0.39 19.86 9.75
C GLN A 262 0.08 20.76 8.54
N ALA A 263 -1.08 20.57 7.89
CA ALA A 263 -1.50 21.38 6.76
C ALA A 263 -1.61 22.87 7.14
N PRO A 264 -1.04 23.81 6.34
CA PRO A 264 -1.07 25.23 6.66
C PRO A 264 -2.50 25.76 6.82
N MET A 265 -2.72 26.63 7.79
CA MET A 265 -4.03 27.26 8.01
C MET A 265 -4.33 28.34 6.96
N LEU A 266 -5.61 28.54 6.65
CA LEU A 266 -6.08 29.63 5.78
C LEU A 266 -6.64 30.84 6.56
N CYS A 267 -7.12 30.65 7.78
CA CYS A 267 -7.65 31.71 8.64
C CYS A 267 -7.37 31.39 10.12
N LEU A 268 -7.04 32.41 10.92
CA LEU A 268 -7.12 32.37 12.38
C LEU A 268 -8.37 33.13 12.84
N ARG A 269 -9.01 32.67 13.91
CA ARG A 269 -10.21 33.30 14.50
C ARG A 269 -9.84 33.95 15.83
N THR A 270 -10.04 35.26 15.96
CA THR A 270 -9.59 36.07 17.09
C THR A 270 -10.65 36.17 18.21
N LEU A 271 -10.23 36.59 19.41
CA LEU A 271 -11.09 36.71 20.61
C LEU A 271 -12.29 37.66 20.45
N ASP A 272 -12.23 38.59 19.50
CA ASP A 272 -13.31 39.51 19.12
C ASP A 272 -14.27 38.93 18.06
N ALA A 273 -14.23 37.60 17.85
CA ALA A 273 -14.87 36.87 16.75
C ALA A 273 -14.44 37.30 15.33
N GLY A 274 -13.35 38.08 15.22
CA GLY A 274 -12.73 38.43 13.95
C GLY A 274 -12.02 37.27 13.25
N MET A 275 -11.53 37.54 12.04
CA MET A 275 -10.65 36.61 11.32
C MET A 275 -9.46 37.33 10.68
N ILE A 276 -8.28 36.75 10.85
CA ILE A 276 -6.99 37.24 10.33
C ILE A 276 -6.29 36.16 9.50
N ALA A 277 -5.34 36.58 8.65
CA ALA A 277 -4.45 35.64 7.97
C ALA A 277 -3.42 35.09 8.98
N PRO A 278 -3.14 33.77 8.99
CA PRO A 278 -1.99 33.23 9.71
C PRO A 278 -0.67 33.68 9.05
N PRO A 279 0.48 33.58 9.76
CA PRO A 279 1.80 33.66 9.16
C PRO A 279 1.95 32.65 8.02
N ALA A 280 2.78 32.97 7.02
CA ALA A 280 2.96 32.11 5.85
C ALA A 280 3.50 30.73 6.24
N GLY A 281 2.76 29.67 5.91
CA GLY A 281 3.11 28.28 6.22
C GLY A 281 2.65 27.77 7.59
N ALA A 282 2.16 28.64 8.49
CA ALA A 282 1.81 28.23 9.86
C ALA A 282 0.67 27.20 9.90
N SER A 283 0.93 26.09 10.57
CA SER A 283 0.07 24.91 10.73
C SER A 283 -0.77 24.99 12.02
N PHE A 284 -1.73 24.08 12.18
CA PHE A 284 -2.47 23.96 13.45
C PHE A 284 -1.57 23.41 14.57
N ASP A 285 -0.59 22.56 14.23
CA ASP A 285 0.46 22.13 15.16
C ASP A 285 1.27 23.31 15.74
N ASP A 286 1.61 24.33 14.93
CA ASP A 286 2.29 25.54 15.42
C ASP A 286 1.45 26.30 16.46
N TRP A 287 0.11 26.28 16.32
CA TRP A 287 -0.79 26.89 17.31
C TRP A 287 -0.93 26.03 18.57
N LEU A 288 -1.01 24.70 18.44
CA LEU A 288 -0.99 23.77 19.58
C LEU A 288 0.31 23.91 20.40
N SER A 289 1.45 24.07 19.73
CA SER A 289 2.74 24.39 20.35
C SER A 289 2.85 25.83 20.88
N GLY A 290 1.84 26.67 20.69
CA GLY A 290 1.73 28.03 21.21
C GLY A 290 2.44 29.12 20.41
N GLY A 291 3.02 28.78 19.25
CA GLY A 291 3.72 29.73 18.38
C GLY A 291 2.84 30.90 17.90
N LEU A 292 1.51 30.71 17.86
CA LEU A 292 0.54 31.71 17.41
C LEU A 292 -0.28 32.35 18.55
N ASP A 293 -0.09 31.93 19.81
CA ASP A 293 -0.89 32.42 20.95
C ASP A 293 -0.79 33.95 21.10
N HIS A 294 0.37 34.53 20.76
CA HIS A 294 0.63 35.97 20.77
C HIS A 294 -0.11 36.76 19.67
N LEU A 295 -0.59 36.10 18.61
CA LEU A 295 -1.37 36.71 17.52
C LEU A 295 -2.88 36.60 17.74
N VAL A 296 -3.33 35.51 18.37
CA VAL A 296 -4.76 35.23 18.59
C VAL A 296 -5.22 35.70 19.98
N GLY A 297 -4.29 35.86 20.93
CA GLY A 297 -4.56 36.17 22.34
C GLY A 297 -4.99 34.96 23.18
N ARG A 298 -5.07 33.77 22.57
CA ARG A 298 -5.43 32.51 23.23
C ARG A 298 -4.89 31.28 22.48
N ARG A 299 -4.92 30.18 23.21
CA ARG A 299 -4.74 28.80 22.77
C ARG A 299 -5.86 28.36 21.80
N PRO A 300 -5.63 27.34 20.95
CA PRO A 300 -6.66 26.84 20.03
C PRO A 300 -7.78 26.09 20.75
N THR A 301 -8.99 26.09 20.19
CA THR A 301 -10.14 25.29 20.67
C THR A 301 -10.53 24.21 19.66
N PHE A 302 -11.29 23.20 20.09
CA PHE A 302 -11.85 22.20 19.16
C PHE A 302 -12.78 22.83 18.10
N ALA A 303 -13.39 23.99 18.40
CA ALA A 303 -14.15 24.76 17.43
C ALA A 303 -13.25 25.42 16.35
N ASP A 304 -11.98 25.74 16.65
CA ASP A 304 -11.00 26.21 15.67
C ASP A 304 -10.47 25.04 14.84
N LEU A 305 -10.22 23.88 15.47
CA LEU A 305 -9.77 22.67 14.79
C LEU A 305 -10.81 22.21 13.77
N ARG A 306 -12.10 22.17 14.14
CA ARG A 306 -13.19 21.91 13.21
C ARG A 306 -13.23 22.92 12.07
N TYR A 307 -13.00 24.20 12.34
CA TYR A 307 -13.00 25.24 11.32
C TYR A 307 -11.82 25.06 10.33
N HIS A 308 -10.62 24.76 10.82
CA HIS A 308 -9.44 24.47 10.00
C HIS A 308 -9.69 23.29 9.05
N LEU A 309 -10.30 22.21 9.53
CA LEU A 309 -10.77 21.07 8.72
C LEU A 309 -11.69 21.48 7.56
N THR A 310 -12.54 22.51 7.71
CA THR A 310 -13.35 23.04 6.59
C THR A 310 -12.53 23.79 5.53
N THR A 311 -11.24 24.03 5.78
CA THR A 311 -10.29 24.69 4.87
C THR A 311 -9.25 23.73 4.30
N LEU A 312 -9.50 22.41 4.40
CA LEU A 312 -8.73 21.34 3.75
C LEU A 312 -9.47 20.81 2.52
N PHE A 313 -8.72 20.46 1.47
CA PHE A 313 -9.25 20.02 0.18
C PHE A 313 -8.78 18.60 -0.22
N PRO A 314 -8.92 17.58 0.65
CA PRO A 314 -8.57 16.20 0.28
C PRO A 314 -9.58 15.64 -0.74
N MET A 315 -9.13 14.63 -1.51
CA MET A 315 -9.96 13.91 -2.48
C MET A 315 -11.14 13.19 -1.83
N VAL A 316 -10.88 12.54 -0.69
CA VAL A 316 -11.90 11.97 0.19
C VAL A 316 -11.84 12.71 1.52
N ARG A 317 -12.93 13.37 1.90
CA ARG A 317 -13.03 14.15 3.15
C ARG A 317 -13.81 13.35 4.20
N PRO A 318 -13.22 12.99 5.34
CA PRO A 318 -13.93 12.32 6.42
C PRO A 318 -14.67 13.35 7.30
N GLN A 319 -15.99 13.19 7.48
CA GLN A 319 -16.87 14.06 8.29
C GLN A 319 -17.92 13.24 9.08
N GLY A 320 -17.50 12.12 9.68
CA GLY A 320 -18.38 11.09 10.24
C GLY A 320 -19.09 10.24 9.18
N HIS A 321 -18.58 10.35 7.96
CA HIS A 321 -18.93 9.68 6.70
C HIS A 321 -17.77 9.99 5.73
N LEU A 322 -17.64 9.28 4.61
CA LEU A 322 -16.65 9.60 3.58
C LEU A 322 -17.31 10.41 2.46
N GLU A 323 -16.78 11.58 2.16
CA GLU A 323 -17.26 12.46 1.10
C GLU A 323 -16.24 12.44 -0.06
N LEU A 324 -16.67 11.99 -1.25
CA LEU A 324 -15.84 11.94 -2.45
C LEU A 324 -16.00 13.28 -3.19
N ARG A 325 -14.88 14.02 -3.35
CA ARG A 325 -14.90 15.46 -3.69
C ARG A 325 -14.30 15.82 -5.04
N TYR A 326 -14.08 14.83 -5.89
CA TYR A 326 -13.26 14.93 -7.10
C TYR A 326 -14.04 14.89 -8.43
N LEU A 327 -15.38 14.94 -8.40
CA LEU A 327 -16.21 14.86 -9.60
C LEU A 327 -16.64 16.26 -10.08
N ASP A 328 -16.50 16.51 -11.38
CA ASP A 328 -16.97 17.73 -12.05
C ASP A 328 -18.52 17.75 -12.15
N ALA A 329 -19.14 18.93 -12.17
CA ALA A 329 -20.58 19.04 -12.43
C ALA A 329 -20.88 18.82 -13.94
N PRO A 330 -21.64 17.79 -14.34
CA PRO A 330 -21.79 17.47 -15.76
C PRO A 330 -22.67 18.51 -16.49
N ALA A 331 -22.16 19.06 -17.60
CA ALA A 331 -22.87 20.04 -18.44
C ALA A 331 -24.24 19.57 -18.98
N SER A 332 -24.47 18.25 -19.03
CA SER A 332 -25.76 17.64 -19.36
C SER A 332 -26.84 17.79 -18.27
N GLY A 333 -26.49 18.32 -17.10
CA GLY A 333 -27.34 18.37 -15.90
C GLY A 333 -27.55 17.01 -15.24
N ARG A 334 -26.91 15.93 -15.72
CA ARG A 334 -27.08 14.55 -15.23
C ARG A 334 -26.22 14.24 -14.00
N TRP A 335 -26.29 15.10 -12.98
CA TRP A 335 -25.62 14.90 -11.69
C TRP A 335 -26.05 13.60 -10.99
N ASP A 336 -27.22 13.07 -11.34
CA ASP A 336 -27.75 11.82 -10.82
C ASP A 336 -26.95 10.57 -11.24
N VAL A 337 -26.17 10.64 -12.32
CA VAL A 337 -25.35 9.53 -12.81
C VAL A 337 -24.11 9.28 -11.93
N PRO A 338 -23.22 10.27 -11.67
CA PRO A 338 -22.11 10.06 -10.73
C PRO A 338 -22.58 9.69 -9.32
N VAL A 339 -23.69 10.26 -8.84
CA VAL A 339 -24.31 9.85 -7.56
C VAL A 339 -24.72 8.38 -7.59
N ALA A 340 -25.47 7.94 -8.61
CA ALA A 340 -25.89 6.54 -8.73
C ALA A 340 -24.71 5.57 -8.80
N VAL A 341 -23.68 5.89 -9.59
CA VAL A 341 -22.47 5.05 -9.77
C VAL A 341 -21.70 4.92 -8.46
N VAL A 342 -21.39 6.03 -7.78
CA VAL A 342 -20.69 5.98 -6.48
C VAL A 342 -21.52 5.21 -5.45
N CYS A 343 -22.82 5.50 -5.34
CA CYS A 343 -23.68 4.79 -4.39
C CYS A 343 -23.77 3.28 -4.68
N ALA A 344 -23.76 2.86 -5.95
CA ALA A 344 -23.76 1.44 -6.33
C ALA A 344 -22.44 0.75 -5.98
N LEU A 345 -21.29 1.36 -6.31
CA LEU A 345 -19.96 0.81 -6.02
C LEU A 345 -19.71 0.60 -4.52
N PHE A 346 -20.36 1.40 -3.66
CA PHE A 346 -20.27 1.32 -2.21
C PHE A 346 -21.50 0.70 -1.50
N ALA A 347 -22.47 0.17 -2.25
CA ALA A 347 -23.68 -0.45 -1.69
C ALA A 347 -23.41 -1.83 -1.05
N ASP A 348 -22.44 -2.57 -1.58
CA ASP A 348 -22.10 -3.93 -1.16
C ASP A 348 -20.57 -4.10 -0.99
N PRO A 349 -20.08 -4.83 0.04
CA PRO A 349 -18.64 -5.04 0.26
C PRO A 349 -17.90 -5.80 -0.86
N GLN A 350 -18.56 -6.74 -1.55
CA GLN A 350 -17.95 -7.47 -2.67
C GLN A 350 -17.79 -6.56 -3.88
N VAL A 351 -18.81 -5.75 -4.19
CA VAL A 351 -18.74 -4.71 -5.23
C VAL A 351 -17.67 -3.68 -4.88
N THR A 352 -17.57 -3.26 -3.61
CA THR A 352 -16.52 -2.34 -3.13
C THR A 352 -15.12 -2.93 -3.32
N ALA A 353 -14.94 -4.23 -3.05
CA ALA A 353 -13.66 -4.92 -3.23
C ALA A 353 -13.29 -5.09 -4.72
N GLN A 354 -14.24 -5.45 -5.58
CA GLN A 354 -14.04 -5.54 -7.03
C GLN A 354 -13.68 -4.17 -7.63
N ALA A 355 -14.39 -3.11 -7.22
CA ALA A 355 -14.08 -1.73 -7.60
C ALA A 355 -12.67 -1.33 -7.16
N SER A 356 -12.29 -1.65 -5.91
CA SER A 356 -10.95 -1.43 -5.38
C SER A 356 -9.85 -2.18 -6.14
N ALA A 357 -10.14 -3.36 -6.71
CA ALA A 357 -9.20 -4.11 -7.53
C ALA A 357 -9.00 -3.48 -8.91
N ILE A 358 -10.09 -3.05 -9.58
CA ILE A 358 -10.03 -2.32 -10.86
C ILE A 358 -9.23 -1.01 -10.69
N GLY A 359 -9.45 -0.27 -9.59
CA GLY A 359 -8.69 0.93 -9.26
C GLY A 359 -7.21 0.68 -8.95
N ALA A 360 -6.90 -0.40 -8.23
CA ALA A 360 -5.51 -0.78 -7.94
C ALA A 360 -4.72 -1.16 -9.21
N ALA A 361 -5.35 -1.86 -10.15
CA ALA A 361 -4.73 -2.30 -11.40
C ALA A 361 -4.44 -1.16 -12.41
N LEU A 362 -4.89 0.07 -12.13
CA LEU A 362 -4.70 1.19 -13.05
C LEU A 362 -3.32 1.87 -12.92
N ASP A 363 -2.74 1.94 -11.71
CA ASP A 363 -1.46 2.61 -11.39
C ASP A 363 -1.25 4.00 -12.07
N VAL A 364 -2.28 4.85 -12.04
CA VAL A 364 -2.23 6.23 -12.56
C VAL A 364 -2.54 7.24 -11.46
N ASP A 365 -1.73 8.30 -11.37
CA ASP A 365 -1.93 9.39 -10.43
C ASP A 365 -3.08 10.34 -10.81
N TRP A 366 -3.60 11.04 -9.79
CA TRP A 366 -4.72 11.98 -9.93
C TRP A 366 -4.50 13.10 -10.95
N VAL A 367 -3.28 13.63 -11.09
CA VAL A 367 -2.95 14.69 -12.03
C VAL A 367 -2.94 14.13 -13.45
N THR A 368 -2.28 13.01 -13.68
CA THR A 368 -2.24 12.36 -15.00
C THR A 368 -3.66 12.02 -15.48
N ALA A 369 -4.49 11.38 -14.65
CA ALA A 369 -5.86 11.05 -15.00
C ALA A 369 -6.75 12.28 -15.23
N ALA A 370 -6.63 13.31 -14.39
CA ALA A 370 -7.34 14.58 -14.59
C ALA A 370 -6.92 15.32 -15.87
N ARG A 371 -5.68 15.12 -16.35
CA ARG A 371 -5.22 15.70 -17.61
C ARG A 371 -5.74 14.94 -18.82
N VAL A 372 -5.39 13.66 -18.95
CA VAL A 372 -5.67 12.89 -20.19
C VAL A 372 -7.10 12.34 -20.26
N GLY A 373 -7.77 12.15 -19.11
CA GLY A 373 -9.13 11.63 -19.05
C GLY A 373 -9.30 10.30 -19.81
N LEU A 374 -10.44 10.14 -20.48
CA LEU A 374 -10.76 8.95 -21.29
C LEU A 374 -10.03 8.89 -22.65
N THR A 375 -9.03 9.75 -22.91
CA THR A 375 -8.17 9.61 -24.10
C THR A 375 -7.05 8.59 -23.88
N ASP A 376 -6.76 8.23 -22.64
CA ASP A 376 -5.87 7.11 -22.31
C ASP A 376 -6.65 5.78 -22.30
N PRO A 377 -6.20 4.73 -23.02
CA PRO A 377 -6.91 3.44 -23.10
C PRO A 377 -7.02 2.68 -21.78
N LEU A 378 -6.05 2.78 -20.87
CA LEU A 378 -6.07 2.08 -19.58
C LEU A 378 -7.08 2.75 -18.65
N ILE A 379 -7.05 4.09 -18.58
CA ILE A 379 -8.02 4.86 -17.79
C ILE A 379 -9.44 4.66 -18.34
N ALA A 380 -9.62 4.67 -19.66
CA ALA A 380 -10.90 4.40 -20.29
C ALA A 380 -11.41 2.97 -20.00
N SER A 381 -10.52 1.97 -20.01
CA SER A 381 -10.86 0.59 -19.65
C SER A 381 -11.27 0.46 -18.18
N ALA A 382 -10.53 1.06 -17.25
CA ALA A 382 -10.86 1.04 -15.83
C ALA A 382 -12.17 1.77 -15.53
N ALA A 383 -12.39 2.93 -16.18
CA ALA A 383 -13.66 3.67 -16.10
C ALA A 383 -14.85 2.85 -16.61
N ALA A 384 -14.71 2.18 -17.76
CA ALA A 384 -15.76 1.31 -18.30
C ALA A 384 -16.08 0.15 -17.34
N GLN A 385 -15.07 -0.56 -16.84
CA GLN A 385 -15.26 -1.66 -15.90
C GLN A 385 -15.96 -1.23 -14.60
N LEU A 386 -15.67 -0.03 -14.08
CA LEU A 386 -16.37 0.53 -12.91
C LEU A 386 -17.83 0.90 -13.22
N LEU A 387 -18.14 1.38 -14.43
CA LEU A 387 -19.51 1.69 -14.85
C LEU A 387 -20.34 0.42 -15.10
N ASP A 388 -19.74 -0.61 -15.69
CA ASP A 388 -20.35 -1.93 -15.87
C ASP A 388 -20.61 -2.60 -14.51
N LEU A 389 -19.63 -2.57 -13.60
CA LEU A 389 -19.78 -3.05 -12.23
C LEU A 389 -20.89 -2.31 -11.45
N ALA A 390 -21.01 -1.00 -11.64
CA ALA A 390 -22.06 -0.18 -11.03
C ALA A 390 -23.46 -0.41 -11.62
N THR A 391 -23.57 -1.08 -12.78
CA THR A 391 -24.85 -1.41 -13.45
C THR A 391 -25.20 -2.89 -13.44
N ALA A 392 -24.30 -3.75 -12.94
CA ALA A 392 -24.53 -5.18 -12.76
C ALA A 392 -25.72 -5.46 -11.80
N PRO A 393 -26.57 -6.46 -12.06
CA PRO A 393 -27.66 -6.82 -11.15
C PRO A 393 -27.16 -7.33 -9.80
N THR A 394 -27.23 -6.50 -8.75
CA THR A 394 -26.83 -6.87 -7.39
C THR A 394 -27.68 -8.01 -6.84
N ALA A 395 -27.07 -9.15 -6.54
CA ALA A 395 -27.74 -10.39 -6.13
C ALA A 395 -28.23 -10.39 -4.66
N SER A 396 -28.81 -9.29 -4.17
CA SER A 396 -29.27 -9.13 -2.79
C SER A 396 -30.51 -8.23 -2.68
N ALA A 397 -31.65 -8.72 -3.19
CA ALA A 397 -32.92 -7.98 -3.21
C ALA A 397 -34.15 -8.89 -3.01
N VAL A 398 -34.17 -9.72 -1.95
CA VAL A 398 -35.36 -10.50 -1.55
C VAL A 398 -35.58 -10.46 -0.04
N THR A 399 -36.69 -9.87 0.40
CA THR A 399 -37.21 -9.96 1.77
C THR A 399 -38.69 -9.54 1.79
N PRO A 400 -39.56 -10.12 2.64
CA PRO A 400 -39.76 -11.55 2.88
C PRO A 400 -41.20 -11.96 2.50
N LEU A 401 -41.44 -13.25 2.23
CA LEU A 401 -42.81 -13.79 2.17
C LEU A 401 -42.94 -15.06 3.02
N HIS A 402 -43.82 -15.01 4.00
CA HIS A 402 -44.14 -16.09 4.93
C HIS A 402 -45.59 -16.51 4.74
N ILE A 403 -45.84 -17.76 4.36
CA ILE A 403 -47.11 -18.48 4.52
C ILE A 403 -46.80 -19.98 4.62
N PRO A 404 -47.34 -20.72 5.60
CA PRO A 404 -47.12 -22.16 5.72
C PRO A 404 -48.19 -22.99 4.99
N HIS A 405 -47.86 -24.21 4.57
CA HIS A 405 -48.52 -25.42 5.10
C HIS A 405 -47.81 -26.73 4.72
N ARG A 406 -48.38 -27.85 5.18
CA ARG A 406 -47.79 -29.19 5.30
C ARG A 406 -48.30 -30.20 4.24
N THR A 407 -47.63 -31.37 4.27
CA THR A 407 -48.16 -32.75 4.09
C THR A 407 -48.35 -33.39 2.68
N THR A 408 -47.47 -34.37 2.42
CA THR A 408 -47.72 -35.81 2.11
C THR A 408 -47.91 -36.38 0.69
N SER A 409 -46.95 -37.27 0.38
CA SER A 409 -47.09 -38.68 -0.06
C SER A 409 -47.42 -39.06 -1.51
N GLY A 410 -46.63 -40.00 -2.03
CA GLY A 410 -46.77 -40.70 -3.32
C GLY A 410 -45.38 -41.03 -3.87
N GLY A 411 -45.02 -42.31 -4.07
CA GLY A 411 -43.64 -42.71 -4.41
C GLY A 411 -43.51 -44.03 -5.19
N VAL A 412 -42.27 -44.56 -5.25
CA VAL A 412 -41.77 -45.67 -6.12
C VAL A 412 -41.52 -45.16 -7.56
N ALA A 413 -40.29 -44.89 -8.06
CA ALA A 413 -39.01 -45.64 -8.13
C ALA A 413 -39.02 -46.76 -9.21
N VAL A 414 -37.95 -47.21 -9.89
CA VAL A 414 -36.47 -47.37 -9.70
C VAL A 414 -35.82 -47.45 -11.12
N THR A 415 -34.62 -46.98 -11.53
CA THR A 415 -33.52 -46.08 -11.07
C THR A 415 -32.66 -45.66 -12.29
N THR A 416 -31.84 -44.60 -12.20
CA THR A 416 -30.46 -44.48 -12.76
C THR A 416 -29.77 -43.21 -12.21
N THR A 417 -28.47 -43.26 -11.93
CA THR A 417 -27.76 -42.28 -11.08
C THR A 417 -26.83 -41.32 -11.84
N PRO A 418 -26.81 -40.03 -11.47
CA PRO A 418 -25.64 -39.15 -11.59
C PRO A 418 -24.85 -39.07 -10.27
N ALA A 419 -23.61 -38.57 -10.33
CA ALA A 419 -22.68 -38.53 -9.20
C ALA A 419 -23.04 -37.50 -8.12
N ASP A 420 -22.65 -37.82 -6.88
CA ASP A 420 -22.63 -36.89 -5.74
C ASP A 420 -21.48 -35.88 -5.89
N ARG A 421 -21.64 -34.69 -5.31
CA ARG A 421 -20.58 -33.66 -5.21
C ARG A 421 -20.26 -33.46 -3.73
N SER A 422 -19.26 -34.18 -3.24
CA SER A 422 -18.68 -33.97 -1.92
C SER A 422 -18.16 -32.55 -1.78
N ASP A 423 -18.45 -31.91 -0.64
CA ASP A 423 -17.67 -30.77 -0.16
C ASP A 423 -16.17 -31.14 -0.09
N PRO A 424 -15.25 -30.18 -0.31
CA PRO A 424 -13.84 -30.42 0.02
C PRO A 424 -13.71 -30.65 1.52
N GLU A 425 -13.23 -31.84 1.92
CA GLU A 425 -13.17 -32.24 3.31
C GLU A 425 -12.31 -31.26 4.13
N ARG A 426 -12.85 -30.80 5.27
CA ARG A 426 -12.02 -30.21 6.31
C ARG A 426 -11.04 -31.29 6.76
N PRO A 427 -9.71 -31.06 6.73
CA PRO A 427 -8.74 -32.10 7.04
C PRO A 427 -9.02 -32.72 8.41
N ALA A 428 -8.85 -34.04 8.51
CA ALA A 428 -8.95 -34.75 9.76
C ALA A 428 -7.94 -34.16 10.77
N PRO A 429 -8.29 -34.06 12.07
CA PRO A 429 -7.34 -33.58 13.06
C PRO A 429 -6.10 -34.47 13.03
N ALA A 430 -4.93 -33.86 12.91
CA ALA A 430 -3.66 -34.58 12.84
C ALA A 430 -3.54 -35.55 14.03
N ALA A 431 -3.12 -36.79 13.76
CA ALA A 431 -2.80 -37.74 14.82
C ALA A 431 -1.73 -37.11 15.72
N GLN A 432 -1.89 -37.20 17.05
CA GLN A 432 -0.88 -36.65 17.95
C GLN A 432 0.46 -37.34 17.68
N PRO A 433 1.56 -36.58 17.54
CA PRO A 433 2.87 -37.15 17.29
C PRO A 433 3.25 -38.11 18.42
N SER A 434 3.92 -39.20 18.09
CA SER A 434 4.46 -40.09 19.11
C SER A 434 5.50 -39.35 19.98
N GLY A 435 5.78 -39.90 21.16
CA GLY A 435 6.85 -39.34 22.02
C GLY A 435 8.22 -39.29 21.34
N SER A 436 8.47 -40.13 20.31
CA SER A 436 9.73 -40.09 19.56
C SER A 436 9.75 -38.98 18.50
N GLU A 437 8.65 -38.75 17.80
CA GLU A 437 8.54 -37.65 16.81
C GLU A 437 8.55 -36.28 17.50
N THR A 438 7.93 -36.18 18.68
CA THR A 438 7.92 -34.96 19.50
C THR A 438 9.35 -34.60 19.94
N GLU A 439 10.15 -35.57 20.39
CA GLU A 439 11.53 -35.33 20.81
C GLU A 439 12.48 -35.05 19.64
N GLN A 440 12.25 -35.65 18.47
CA GLN A 440 12.94 -35.26 17.23
C GLN A 440 12.63 -33.81 16.84
N MET A 441 11.36 -33.39 16.93
CA MET A 441 10.96 -32.00 16.67
C MET A 441 11.58 -31.02 17.68
N ARG A 442 11.65 -31.38 18.97
CA ARG A 442 12.35 -30.59 20.00
C ARG A 442 13.84 -30.44 19.69
N THR A 443 14.50 -31.54 19.34
CA THR A 443 15.92 -31.54 18.93
C THR A 443 16.14 -30.64 17.72
N MET A 444 15.22 -30.65 16.75
CA MET A 444 15.25 -29.79 15.57
C MET A 444 15.09 -28.30 15.93
N MET A 445 14.06 -27.96 16.73
CA MET A 445 13.79 -26.57 17.14
C MET A 445 14.92 -25.99 17.99
N PHE A 446 15.49 -26.79 18.90
CA PHE A 446 16.69 -26.40 19.66
C PHE A 446 17.86 -26.08 18.73
N HIS A 447 18.07 -26.89 17.68
CA HIS A 447 19.18 -26.72 16.77
C HIS A 447 19.05 -25.48 15.88
N VAL A 448 17.89 -25.24 15.25
CA VAL A 448 17.70 -24.07 14.37
C VAL A 448 17.73 -22.73 15.12
N LEU A 449 17.19 -22.69 16.34
CA LEU A 449 17.31 -21.53 17.23
C LEU A 449 18.77 -21.32 17.65
N SER A 450 19.50 -22.38 17.99
CA SER A 450 20.92 -22.29 18.36
C SER A 450 21.77 -21.73 17.22
N GLN A 451 21.61 -22.24 15.99
CA GLN A 451 22.31 -21.75 14.80
C GLN A 451 22.04 -20.26 14.52
N ALA A 452 20.78 -19.82 14.67
CA ALA A 452 20.40 -18.44 14.45
C ALA A 452 21.04 -17.50 15.49
N ARG A 453 20.98 -17.84 16.79
CA ARG A 453 21.66 -17.06 17.84
C ARG A 453 23.19 -17.06 17.73
N GLU A 454 23.79 -18.16 17.29
CA GLU A 454 25.24 -18.24 17.02
C GLU A 454 25.64 -17.27 15.90
N ARG A 455 24.83 -17.16 14.84
CA ARG A 455 25.01 -16.18 13.77
C ARG A 455 24.81 -14.74 14.25
N THR A 456 23.74 -14.46 14.99
CA THR A 456 23.48 -13.15 15.63
C THR A 456 24.66 -12.72 16.53
N ARG A 457 25.24 -13.64 17.31
CA ARG A 457 26.46 -13.37 18.09
C ARG A 457 27.66 -13.08 17.19
N GLY A 458 27.93 -13.89 16.17
CA GLY A 458 29.01 -13.61 15.20
C GLY A 458 28.89 -12.23 14.53
N LEU A 459 27.68 -11.77 14.26
CA LEU A 459 27.37 -10.44 13.70
C LEU A 459 27.43 -9.29 14.72
N THR A 460 27.50 -9.56 16.03
CA THR A 460 27.47 -8.53 17.11
C THR A 460 28.67 -8.58 18.07
N GLU A 461 29.52 -9.61 17.97
CA GLU A 461 30.79 -9.76 18.69
C GLU A 461 32.01 -9.48 17.80
N SER A 462 31.81 -9.37 16.47
CA SER A 462 32.83 -8.94 15.49
C SER A 462 33.11 -7.43 15.50
N VAL A 463 32.33 -6.63 16.25
CA VAL A 463 32.47 -5.18 16.37
C VAL A 463 32.64 -4.76 17.84
N ASP A 464 33.28 -3.61 18.07
CA ASP A 464 33.31 -3.01 19.39
C ASP A 464 31.93 -2.41 19.78
N ASP A 465 31.75 -2.11 21.06
CA ASP A 465 30.49 -1.54 21.55
C ASP A 465 30.18 -0.15 20.95
N ARG A 466 31.15 0.57 20.37
CA ARG A 466 30.92 1.83 19.65
C ARG A 466 30.25 1.55 18.30
N ASP A 467 30.80 0.63 17.52
CA ASP A 467 30.24 0.24 16.22
C ASP A 467 28.92 -0.54 16.38
N LEU A 468 28.71 -1.22 17.50
CA LEU A 468 27.44 -1.89 17.82
C LEU A 468 26.28 -0.90 18.06
N VAL A 469 26.55 0.23 18.75
CA VAL A 469 25.53 1.28 19.02
C VAL A 469 25.45 2.34 17.92
N ALA A 470 26.39 2.37 16.99
CA ALA A 470 26.41 3.33 15.89
C ALA A 470 25.35 3.02 14.82
N GLN A 471 24.71 4.08 14.29
CA GLN A 471 23.95 3.98 13.05
C GLN A 471 24.90 4.20 11.86
N HIS A 472 25.32 3.10 11.23
CA HIS A 472 26.17 3.13 10.04
C HIS A 472 25.47 3.70 8.80
N SER A 473 24.13 3.73 8.78
CA SER A 473 23.33 4.33 7.71
C SER A 473 21.92 4.68 8.18
N PRO A 474 21.33 5.84 7.82
CA PRO A 474 19.98 6.23 8.25
C PRO A 474 18.85 5.26 7.87
N ILE A 475 19.08 4.36 6.91
CA ILE A 475 18.10 3.35 6.47
C ILE A 475 18.21 2.02 7.25
N MET A 476 19.14 1.91 8.20
CA MET A 476 19.39 0.72 9.04
C MET A 476 19.28 1.06 10.53
N SER A 477 19.01 0.08 11.39
CA SER A 477 19.17 0.25 12.84
C SER A 477 20.65 0.16 13.25
N PRO A 478 21.03 0.64 14.45
CA PRO A 478 22.22 0.16 15.15
C PRO A 478 22.11 -1.34 15.41
N LEU A 479 23.24 -2.06 15.36
CA LEU A 479 23.28 -3.52 15.57
C LEU A 479 22.74 -3.93 16.96
N VAL A 480 22.93 -3.10 17.99
CA VAL A 480 22.34 -3.31 19.33
C VAL A 480 20.81 -3.28 19.33
N TRP A 481 20.19 -2.54 18.40
CA TRP A 481 18.72 -2.49 18.29
C TRP A 481 18.19 -3.80 17.71
N ASP A 482 18.79 -4.30 16.63
CA ASP A 482 18.37 -5.56 16.01
C ASP A 482 18.61 -6.75 16.96
N LEU A 483 19.74 -6.79 17.67
CA LEU A 483 20.02 -7.76 18.74
C LEU A 483 18.91 -7.81 19.82
N ALA A 484 18.52 -6.66 20.36
CA ALA A 484 17.51 -6.60 21.42
C ALA A 484 16.07 -6.80 20.88
N HIS A 485 15.81 -6.42 19.62
CA HIS A 485 14.53 -6.70 18.93
C HIS A 485 14.32 -8.20 18.69
N ILE A 486 15.35 -8.94 18.27
CA ILE A 486 15.35 -10.40 18.19
C ILE A 486 14.94 -11.01 19.53
N GLY A 487 15.56 -10.57 20.63
CA GLY A 487 15.19 -11.00 21.99
C GLY A 487 13.74 -10.66 22.35
N ASN A 488 13.23 -9.48 21.98
CA ASN A 488 11.86 -9.08 22.31
C ASN A 488 10.79 -9.85 21.51
N GLN A 489 11.05 -10.18 20.24
CA GLN A 489 10.16 -11.06 19.48
C GLN A 489 10.22 -12.51 19.97
N GLU A 490 11.40 -13.03 20.30
CA GLU A 490 11.54 -14.36 20.92
C GLU A 490 10.80 -14.45 22.27
N GLU A 491 10.88 -13.39 23.08
CA GLU A 491 10.14 -13.27 24.35
C GLU A 491 8.62 -13.21 24.13
N LEU A 492 8.16 -12.39 23.17
CA LEU A 492 6.74 -12.24 22.85
C LEU A 492 6.12 -13.57 22.42
N TRP A 493 6.73 -14.25 21.46
CA TRP A 493 6.12 -15.42 20.84
C TRP A 493 6.40 -16.72 21.60
N LEU A 494 7.63 -16.96 22.07
CA LEU A 494 7.97 -18.23 22.72
C LEU A 494 7.72 -18.19 24.23
N VAL A 495 8.16 -17.14 24.93
CA VAL A 495 8.08 -17.07 26.39
C VAL A 495 6.68 -16.68 26.87
N ARG A 496 6.08 -15.63 26.28
CA ARG A 496 4.78 -15.10 26.68
C ARG A 496 3.63 -15.88 26.05
N ASP A 497 3.52 -15.92 24.72
CA ASP A 497 2.33 -16.47 24.05
C ASP A 497 2.30 -18.00 24.02
N VAL A 498 3.43 -18.67 23.73
CA VAL A 498 3.53 -20.14 23.77
C VAL A 498 3.74 -20.67 25.19
N GLY A 499 4.63 -20.04 25.98
CA GLY A 499 4.96 -20.49 27.35
C GLY A 499 3.96 -20.07 28.43
N GLY A 500 3.17 -19.02 28.20
CA GLY A 500 2.28 -18.45 29.21
C GLY A 500 3.03 -17.80 30.39
N HIS A 501 4.29 -17.39 30.20
CA HIS A 501 5.15 -16.88 31.27
C HIS A 501 5.20 -15.35 31.31
N ASP A 502 5.53 -14.82 32.49
CA ASP A 502 5.82 -13.40 32.68
C ASP A 502 7.07 -12.97 31.90
N ALA A 503 6.98 -11.77 31.30
CA ALA A 503 8.07 -11.12 30.60
C ALA A 503 9.27 -10.88 31.55
N VAL A 504 10.47 -11.16 31.04
CA VAL A 504 11.76 -10.68 31.55
C VAL A 504 11.79 -9.15 31.57
N ARG A 505 11.35 -8.47 30.49
CA ARG A 505 11.36 -6.99 30.36
C ARG A 505 10.16 -6.45 29.56
N ARG A 506 9.00 -6.31 30.21
CA ARG A 506 7.83 -5.64 29.57
C ARG A 506 8.05 -4.13 29.33
N ASP A 507 8.96 -3.51 30.07
CA ASP A 507 9.25 -2.07 30.02
C ASP A 507 9.99 -1.61 28.75
N ILE A 508 10.43 -2.54 27.90
CA ILE A 508 11.12 -2.24 26.63
C ILE A 508 10.32 -2.64 25.38
N ASP A 509 9.13 -3.24 25.51
CA ASP A 509 8.28 -3.66 24.38
C ASP A 509 8.11 -2.54 23.33
N ASP A 510 7.87 -1.29 23.77
CA ASP A 510 7.71 -0.13 22.88
C ASP A 510 9.01 0.27 22.15
N LEU A 511 10.19 0.10 22.77
CA LEU A 511 11.48 0.54 22.21
C LEU A 511 11.93 -0.30 21.02
N TYR A 512 11.48 -1.55 20.98
CA TYR A 512 11.82 -2.54 19.95
C TYR A 512 10.64 -2.84 19.01
N ASP A 513 9.54 -2.11 19.14
CA ASP A 513 8.44 -2.10 18.17
C ASP A 513 8.91 -1.46 16.85
N ALA A 514 8.94 -2.28 15.79
CA ALA A 514 9.44 -1.86 14.49
C ALA A 514 8.55 -0.82 13.78
N PHE A 515 7.26 -0.77 14.13
CA PHE A 515 6.24 0.11 13.53
C PHE A 515 6.14 1.45 14.26
N LYS A 516 6.32 1.47 15.59
CA LYS A 516 6.42 2.73 16.36
C LYS A 516 7.68 3.53 16.05
N HIS A 517 8.77 2.86 15.67
CA HIS A 517 10.10 3.48 15.59
C HIS A 517 10.80 3.28 14.24
N PRO A 518 10.66 4.26 13.31
CA PRO A 518 11.40 4.31 12.05
C PRO A 518 12.92 4.17 12.22
N ARG A 519 13.60 3.53 11.26
CA ARG A 519 15.03 3.18 11.36
C ARG A 519 15.93 4.39 11.64
N ASN A 520 15.66 5.54 11.03
CA ASN A 520 16.41 6.78 11.25
C ASN A 520 16.22 7.42 12.65
N THR A 521 15.17 7.09 13.41
CA THR A 521 14.95 7.63 14.76
C THR A 521 15.46 6.72 15.88
N ARG A 522 15.75 5.44 15.59
CA ARG A 522 16.20 4.44 16.60
C ARG A 522 17.42 4.88 17.44
N PRO A 523 18.43 5.60 16.92
CA PRO A 523 19.58 6.05 17.73
C PRO A 523 19.26 7.12 18.78
N ALA A 524 18.07 7.73 18.74
CA ALA A 524 17.62 8.71 19.74
C ALA A 524 16.81 8.07 20.88
N LEU A 525 16.55 6.77 20.83
CA LEU A 525 15.83 6.02 21.87
C LEU A 525 16.77 5.66 23.04
N PRO A 526 16.24 5.49 24.27
CA PRO A 526 16.99 4.96 25.41
C PRO A 526 17.18 3.44 25.29
N LEU A 527 17.97 3.00 24.31
CA LEU A 527 18.23 1.59 24.05
C LEU A 527 18.97 0.91 25.22
N LEU A 528 18.77 -0.39 25.37
CA LEU A 528 19.60 -1.21 26.26
C LEU A 528 21.09 -1.06 25.90
N ARG A 529 21.93 -0.98 26.93
CA ARG A 529 23.39 -0.96 26.75
C ARG A 529 23.88 -2.33 26.23
N PRO A 530 25.05 -2.42 25.57
CA PRO A 530 25.51 -3.68 24.95
C PRO A 530 25.69 -4.87 25.91
N ASP A 531 25.91 -4.63 27.21
CA ASP A 531 25.89 -5.64 28.27
C ASP A 531 24.45 -6.07 28.65
N GLU A 532 23.54 -5.11 28.75
CA GLU A 532 22.12 -5.35 29.07
C GLU A 532 21.38 -6.07 27.95
N ALA A 533 21.65 -5.71 26.69
CA ALA A 533 21.06 -6.33 25.51
C ALA A 533 21.45 -7.81 25.41
N ARG A 534 22.75 -8.13 25.51
CA ARG A 534 23.26 -9.51 25.52
C ARG A 534 22.66 -10.31 26.70
N SER A 535 22.65 -9.74 27.91
CA SER A 535 22.10 -10.40 29.11
C SER A 535 20.58 -10.65 29.02
N TYR A 536 19.81 -9.75 28.40
CA TYR A 536 18.37 -9.93 28.16
C TYR A 536 18.11 -11.03 27.12
N VAL A 537 18.79 -10.96 25.98
CA VAL A 537 18.67 -11.89 24.85
C VAL A 537 19.02 -13.33 25.26
N ASP A 538 20.03 -13.51 26.11
CA ASP A 538 20.38 -14.82 26.70
C ASP A 538 19.32 -15.29 27.71
N SER A 539 18.86 -14.41 28.61
CA SER A 539 17.81 -14.75 29.60
C SER A 539 16.47 -15.13 28.97
N VAL A 540 16.15 -14.56 27.80
CA VAL A 540 14.99 -14.93 26.99
C VAL A 540 15.19 -16.31 26.37
N ARG A 541 16.38 -16.62 25.85
CA ARG A 541 16.67 -17.90 25.19
C ARG A 541 16.64 -19.08 26.16
N ASP A 542 17.16 -18.93 27.37
CA ASP A 542 17.07 -19.95 28.41
C ASP A 542 15.60 -20.28 28.70
N LYS A 543 14.75 -19.26 28.89
CA LYS A 543 13.28 -19.43 29.04
C LYS A 543 12.64 -20.08 27.81
N ALA A 544 13.05 -19.71 26.59
CA ALA A 544 12.51 -20.28 25.36
C ALA A 544 12.86 -21.78 25.22
N PHE A 545 14.02 -22.21 25.72
CA PHE A 545 14.39 -23.62 25.81
C PHE A 545 13.67 -24.38 26.93
N ASP A 546 13.41 -23.75 28.10
CA ASP A 546 12.52 -24.33 29.12
C ASP A 546 11.09 -24.56 28.57
N VAL A 547 10.56 -23.59 27.81
CA VAL A 547 9.28 -23.71 27.10
C VAL A 547 9.33 -24.82 26.05
N LEU A 548 10.41 -24.94 25.26
CA LEU A 548 10.57 -26.01 24.28
C LEU A 548 10.61 -27.41 24.93
N GLY A 549 11.35 -27.55 26.04
CA GLY A 549 11.48 -28.80 26.80
C GLY A 549 10.22 -29.22 27.55
N SER A 550 9.29 -28.29 27.80
CA SER A 550 8.00 -28.55 28.46
C SER A 550 6.81 -28.62 27.47
N SER A 551 6.90 -27.96 26.31
CA SER A 551 5.82 -27.88 25.32
C SER A 551 5.48 -29.23 24.67
N ALA A 552 4.19 -29.43 24.40
CA ALA A 552 3.63 -30.60 23.73
C ALA A 552 3.70 -30.52 22.18
N LEU A 553 4.18 -29.41 21.61
CA LEU A 553 4.34 -29.17 20.16
C LEU A 553 3.12 -29.59 19.30
N SER A 554 1.92 -29.45 19.87
CA SER A 554 0.64 -29.84 19.28
C SER A 554 -0.52 -29.14 20.02
N GLY A 555 -1.73 -29.21 19.46
CA GLY A 555 -2.95 -28.66 20.08
C GLY A 555 -3.30 -27.21 19.71
N SER A 556 -2.40 -26.48 19.04
CA SER A 556 -2.70 -25.18 18.41
C SER A 556 -1.88 -25.00 17.12
N ARG A 557 -2.36 -24.15 16.19
CA ARG A 557 -1.66 -23.84 14.92
C ARG A 557 -0.26 -23.21 15.14
N LEU A 558 -0.03 -22.58 16.29
CA LEU A 558 1.30 -22.05 16.69
C LEU A 558 2.28 -23.17 17.08
N LEU A 559 1.78 -24.28 17.65
CA LEU A 559 2.60 -25.39 18.12
C LEU A 559 2.77 -26.50 17.09
N GLU A 560 1.79 -26.67 16.20
CA GLU A 560 1.77 -27.66 15.13
C GLU A 560 3.04 -27.60 14.27
N GLY A 561 3.72 -28.74 14.10
CA GLY A 561 4.99 -28.82 13.36
C GLY A 561 6.14 -28.00 13.95
N GLY A 562 6.02 -27.49 15.17
CA GLY A 562 6.98 -26.54 15.76
C GLY A 562 6.88 -25.11 15.23
N PHE A 563 5.78 -24.73 14.57
CA PHE A 563 5.67 -23.49 13.78
C PHE A 563 6.24 -22.25 14.48
N ALA A 564 5.82 -21.91 15.70
CA ALA A 564 6.26 -20.70 16.39
C ALA A 564 7.79 -20.64 16.60
N PHE A 565 8.41 -21.77 16.97
CA PHE A 565 9.87 -21.87 17.15
C PHE A 565 10.60 -21.73 15.80
N SER A 566 10.07 -22.33 14.73
CA SER A 566 10.60 -22.17 13.37
C SER A 566 10.42 -20.76 12.81
N MET A 567 9.33 -20.08 13.15
CA MET A 567 9.04 -18.70 12.77
C MET A 567 10.03 -17.74 13.43
N ILE A 568 10.36 -17.96 14.71
CA ILE A 568 11.34 -17.14 15.44
C ILE A 568 12.77 -17.40 14.95
N ALA A 569 13.14 -18.65 14.64
CA ALA A 569 14.40 -18.94 13.96
C ALA A 569 14.48 -18.25 12.58
N GLN A 570 13.38 -18.21 11.82
CA GLN A 570 13.32 -17.49 10.54
C GLN A 570 13.35 -15.96 10.70
N HIS A 571 12.76 -15.40 11.75
CA HIS A 571 12.81 -13.97 12.09
C HIS A 571 14.22 -13.54 12.51
N GLU A 572 14.86 -14.29 13.40
CA GLU A 572 16.26 -14.07 13.82
C GLU A 572 17.18 -14.08 12.59
N GLN A 573 17.03 -15.04 11.67
CA GLN A 573 17.81 -15.12 10.43
C GLN A 573 17.51 -14.01 9.40
N GLN A 574 16.31 -13.43 9.40
CA GLN A 574 15.97 -12.24 8.58
C GLN A 574 16.62 -10.98 9.16
N HIS A 575 16.70 -10.87 10.48
CA HIS A 575 17.47 -9.81 11.13
C HIS A 575 18.99 -10.03 11.00
N ASP A 576 19.49 -11.26 10.95
CA ASP A 576 20.89 -11.54 10.63
C ASP A 576 21.27 -11.05 9.22
N GLU A 577 20.43 -11.28 8.21
CA GLU A 577 20.68 -10.74 6.86
C GLU A 577 20.55 -9.19 6.84
N THR A 578 19.67 -8.62 7.66
CA THR A 578 19.58 -7.16 7.86
C THR A 578 20.84 -6.59 8.53
N MET A 579 21.37 -7.24 9.57
CA MET A 579 22.62 -6.88 10.23
C MET A 579 23.82 -7.06 9.29
N LEU A 580 23.81 -8.09 8.44
CA LEU A 580 24.81 -8.26 7.39
C LEU A 580 24.78 -7.09 6.38
N ALA A 581 23.61 -6.62 5.96
CA ALA A 581 23.49 -5.40 5.15
C ALA A 581 23.99 -4.14 5.89
N THR A 582 23.88 -4.08 7.22
CA THR A 582 24.50 -3.02 8.05
C THR A 582 26.03 -3.12 8.06
N HIS A 583 26.60 -4.33 8.14
CA HIS A 583 28.06 -4.54 8.01
C HIS A 583 28.59 -4.16 6.63
N GLN A 584 27.83 -4.43 5.56
CA GLN A 584 28.16 -4.00 4.20
C GLN A 584 28.08 -2.46 4.03
N LEU A 585 27.27 -1.78 4.85
CA LEU A 585 27.16 -0.32 4.89
C LEU A 585 28.18 0.36 5.83
N ARG A 586 28.79 -0.38 6.76
CA ARG A 586 29.73 0.13 7.78
C ARG A 586 31.02 0.67 7.15
N ALA A 587 31.45 1.82 7.62
CA ALA A 587 32.76 2.38 7.27
C ALA A 587 33.86 1.83 8.19
N GLY A 588 34.90 1.23 7.60
CA GLY A 588 36.03 0.68 8.34
C GLY A 588 36.67 -0.50 7.62
N GLU A 589 37.56 -1.20 8.31
CA GLU A 589 38.13 -2.48 7.86
C GLU A 589 37.10 -3.62 7.99
N ARG A 590 37.29 -4.69 7.21
CA ARG A 590 36.46 -5.90 7.26
C ARG A 590 36.61 -6.59 8.62
N VAL A 591 35.48 -6.92 9.24
CA VAL A 591 35.40 -7.60 10.55
C VAL A 591 34.77 -8.99 10.49
N LEU A 592 34.19 -9.36 9.35
CA LEU A 592 33.61 -10.68 9.10
C LEU A 592 34.61 -11.55 8.32
N ALA A 593 34.64 -12.85 8.62
CA ALA A 593 35.44 -13.82 7.90
C ALA A 593 34.61 -14.53 6.83
N ASP A 594 35.28 -14.91 5.73
CA ASP A 594 34.72 -15.61 4.58
C ASP A 594 35.57 -16.83 4.16
N GLU A 595 34.90 -17.85 3.63
CA GLU A 595 35.51 -18.92 2.85
C GLU A 595 35.60 -18.49 1.38
N PRO A 596 36.64 -18.89 0.61
CA PRO A 596 36.69 -18.61 -0.82
C PRO A 596 35.48 -19.17 -1.59
N THR A 597 34.87 -18.37 -2.47
CA THR A 597 33.80 -18.87 -3.35
C THR A 597 34.29 -19.98 -4.27
N PRO A 598 33.46 -21.00 -4.59
CA PRO A 598 33.74 -21.92 -5.68
C PRO A 598 33.93 -21.16 -7.00
N SER A 599 35.02 -21.46 -7.70
CA SER A 599 35.17 -21.14 -9.13
C SER A 599 34.26 -22.05 -9.94
N ALA A 600 33.70 -21.54 -11.04
CA ALA A 600 33.21 -22.42 -12.10
C ALA A 600 34.35 -23.31 -12.63
N SER A 601 34.02 -24.47 -13.21
CA SER A 601 34.99 -25.21 -14.03
C SER A 601 35.35 -24.36 -15.24
N ALA A 602 36.63 -24.19 -15.54
CA ALA A 602 37.12 -23.33 -16.62
C ALA A 602 36.92 -23.96 -18.02
N THR A 603 35.73 -24.49 -18.28
CA THR A 603 35.33 -25.29 -19.44
C THR A 603 33.86 -25.01 -19.78
N ASP A 604 33.63 -24.55 -21.01
CA ASP A 604 32.35 -24.64 -21.74
C ASP A 604 31.21 -23.65 -21.40
N HIS A 605 31.53 -22.48 -20.81
CA HIS A 605 30.65 -21.31 -20.83
C HIS A 605 31.25 -20.18 -21.70
N PRO A 606 30.71 -19.90 -22.91
CA PRO A 606 31.14 -18.76 -23.70
C PRO A 606 30.60 -17.45 -23.11
N HIS A 607 31.42 -16.38 -23.14
CA HIS A 607 30.91 -15.03 -22.91
C HIS A 607 30.00 -14.63 -24.09
N LEU A 608 28.71 -14.74 -23.87
CA LEU A 608 27.66 -14.21 -24.74
C LEU A 608 27.45 -12.73 -24.41
N SER A 609 27.14 -11.90 -25.42
CA SER A 609 26.79 -10.50 -25.18
C SER A 609 25.48 -10.39 -24.39
N ALA A 610 25.20 -9.25 -23.75
CA ALA A 610 23.95 -9.03 -23.01
C ALA A 610 22.68 -9.25 -23.86
N HIS A 611 22.79 -9.17 -25.19
CA HIS A 611 21.70 -9.41 -26.13
C HIS A 611 21.56 -10.89 -26.56
N GLU A 612 22.58 -11.73 -26.38
CA GLU A 612 22.69 -13.11 -26.89
C GLU A 612 22.62 -14.18 -25.79
N ARG A 613 21.93 -13.86 -24.68
CA ARG A 613 21.75 -14.72 -23.49
C ARG A 613 21.45 -16.20 -23.78
N ASP A 614 22.10 -17.06 -23.01
CA ASP A 614 21.63 -18.43 -22.76
C ASP A 614 20.34 -18.38 -21.92
N GLU A 615 19.25 -18.92 -22.48
CA GLU A 615 17.90 -18.82 -21.94
C GLU A 615 17.17 -20.17 -21.99
N VAL A 616 16.32 -20.41 -21.00
CA VAL A 616 15.48 -21.60 -20.86
C VAL A 616 14.06 -21.24 -21.23
N ILE A 617 13.44 -22.00 -22.15
CA ILE A 617 12.00 -21.87 -22.44
C ILE A 617 11.22 -22.64 -21.38
N VAL A 618 10.41 -21.91 -20.60
CA VAL A 618 9.44 -22.47 -19.66
C VAL A 618 8.11 -22.69 -20.40
N PRO A 619 7.53 -23.91 -20.36
CA PRO A 619 6.33 -24.21 -21.13
C PRO A 619 5.08 -23.50 -20.57
N ALA A 620 4.15 -23.18 -21.47
CA ALA A 620 2.83 -22.67 -21.11
C ALA A 620 2.02 -23.70 -20.28
N GLY A 621 1.06 -23.22 -19.50
CA GLY A 621 0.08 -24.02 -18.77
C GLY A 621 0.08 -23.78 -17.25
N PRO A 622 -0.76 -24.52 -16.51
CA PRO A 622 -0.86 -24.40 -15.07
C PRO A 622 0.42 -24.85 -14.35
N PHE A 623 0.60 -24.37 -13.13
CA PHE A 623 1.45 -25.00 -12.11
C PHE A 623 0.88 -24.72 -10.72
N THR A 624 1.39 -25.41 -9.70
CA THR A 624 1.03 -25.14 -8.30
C THR A 624 1.95 -24.07 -7.74
N MET A 625 1.40 -22.89 -7.46
CA MET A 625 2.09 -21.76 -6.84
C MET A 625 1.77 -21.71 -5.34
N GLY A 626 2.75 -21.35 -4.51
CA GLY A 626 2.61 -21.34 -3.06
C GLY A 626 2.60 -22.72 -2.43
N THR A 627 2.34 -22.79 -1.13
CA THR A 627 2.28 -24.07 -0.40
C THR A 627 1.15 -24.10 0.62
N SER A 628 0.56 -25.28 0.81
CA SER A 628 -0.36 -25.57 1.92
C SER A 628 0.21 -26.60 2.89
N THR A 629 1.28 -27.30 2.50
CA THR A 629 1.80 -28.51 3.18
C THR A 629 3.11 -28.29 3.93
N HIS A 630 3.93 -27.31 3.52
CA HIS A 630 5.18 -27.02 4.22
C HIS A 630 4.89 -26.42 5.61
N LEU A 631 5.35 -27.10 6.67
CA LEU A 631 4.97 -26.77 8.04
C LEU A 631 5.40 -25.35 8.42
N TRP A 632 6.63 -24.96 8.11
CA TRP A 632 7.22 -23.68 8.52
C TRP A 632 7.00 -22.55 7.50
N ALA A 633 6.12 -22.76 6.52
CA ALA A 633 5.75 -21.70 5.57
C ALA A 633 5.01 -20.56 6.27
N LEU A 634 5.45 -19.36 5.99
CA LEU A 634 4.89 -18.09 6.44
C LEU A 634 3.53 -17.86 5.77
N ASP A 635 2.75 -16.89 6.24
CA ASP A 635 1.38 -16.68 5.78
C ASP A 635 1.28 -16.20 4.32
N ASN A 636 2.16 -15.30 3.89
CA ASN A 636 2.15 -14.73 2.52
C ASN A 636 2.44 -15.76 1.41
N GLU A 637 2.95 -16.93 1.78
CA GLU A 637 3.32 -18.05 0.89
C GLU A 637 2.17 -19.06 0.71
N ARG A 638 1.03 -18.81 1.35
CA ARG A 638 -0.13 -19.71 1.47
C ARG A 638 -1.40 -19.06 0.91
N PRO A 639 -2.37 -19.85 0.42
CA PRO A 639 -2.31 -21.30 0.21
C PRO A 639 -1.61 -21.67 -1.10
N ALA A 640 -1.34 -22.98 -1.27
CA ALA A 640 -1.10 -23.54 -2.59
C ALA A 640 -2.33 -23.32 -3.49
N HIS A 641 -2.12 -22.79 -4.69
CA HIS A 641 -3.17 -22.51 -5.67
C HIS A 641 -2.66 -22.77 -7.09
N GLN A 642 -3.56 -22.96 -8.06
CA GLN A 642 -3.18 -23.09 -9.46
C GLN A 642 -3.02 -21.71 -10.10
N VAL A 643 -1.97 -21.55 -10.91
CA VAL A 643 -1.76 -20.37 -11.75
C VAL A 643 -1.39 -20.83 -13.16
N ASP A 644 -2.19 -20.42 -14.15
CA ASP A 644 -1.84 -20.56 -15.56
C ASP A 644 -0.77 -19.52 -15.93
N VAL A 645 0.34 -19.98 -16.50
CA VAL A 645 1.45 -19.14 -16.96
C VAL A 645 1.69 -19.43 -18.43
N GLU A 646 1.78 -18.38 -19.25
CA GLU A 646 2.08 -18.47 -20.68
C GLU A 646 3.50 -18.97 -20.97
N ALA A 647 3.83 -19.26 -22.24
CA ALA A 647 5.19 -19.62 -22.62
C ALA A 647 6.13 -18.39 -22.57
N PHE A 648 7.21 -18.50 -21.82
CA PHE A 648 8.25 -17.47 -21.70
C PHE A 648 9.64 -18.11 -21.75
N ALA A 649 10.65 -17.31 -22.08
CA ALA A 649 12.05 -17.67 -21.91
C ALA A 649 12.64 -16.86 -20.76
N ILE A 650 13.49 -17.47 -19.95
CA ILE A 650 14.16 -16.86 -18.80
C ILE A 650 15.67 -17.12 -18.87
N ASP A 651 16.48 -16.12 -18.53
CA ASP A 651 17.95 -16.24 -18.58
C ASP A 651 18.42 -17.40 -17.66
N ARG A 652 19.32 -18.28 -18.15
CA ARG A 652 19.75 -19.48 -17.40
C ARG A 652 20.42 -19.13 -16.07
N TYR A 653 21.05 -17.96 -16.00
CA TYR A 653 21.76 -17.42 -14.84
C TYR A 653 21.25 -16.00 -14.51
N PRO A 654 21.49 -15.47 -13.30
CA PRO A 654 21.26 -14.06 -13.01
C PRO A 654 22.08 -13.14 -13.92
N VAL A 655 21.68 -11.88 -14.05
CA VAL A 655 22.48 -10.86 -14.77
C VAL A 655 23.81 -10.65 -14.05
N THR A 656 24.93 -10.68 -14.79
CA THR A 656 26.28 -10.57 -14.25
C THR A 656 26.79 -9.13 -14.21
N ASN A 657 27.86 -8.92 -13.45
CA ASN A 657 28.60 -7.67 -13.44
C ASN A 657 29.13 -7.27 -14.83
N GLY A 658 29.53 -8.24 -15.66
CA GLY A 658 29.99 -8.00 -17.03
C GLY A 658 28.91 -7.41 -17.92
N ASP A 659 27.72 -8.02 -17.92
CA ASP A 659 26.61 -7.50 -18.73
C ASP A 659 26.10 -6.15 -18.20
N PHE A 660 26.08 -5.97 -16.88
CA PHE A 660 25.67 -4.70 -16.28
C PHE A 660 26.66 -3.57 -16.61
N LEU A 661 27.94 -3.90 -16.85
CA LEU A 661 28.91 -2.97 -17.41
C LEU A 661 28.62 -2.63 -18.89
N GLU A 662 28.21 -3.58 -19.73
CA GLU A 662 27.74 -3.28 -21.10
C GLU A 662 26.57 -2.28 -21.09
N PHE A 663 25.61 -2.46 -20.17
CA PHE A 663 24.50 -1.52 -19.95
C PHE A 663 24.99 -0.13 -19.53
N MET A 664 25.99 -0.05 -18.63
CA MET A 664 26.57 1.21 -18.19
C MET A 664 27.32 1.93 -19.32
N ASP A 665 28.12 1.22 -20.09
CA ASP A 665 28.96 1.77 -21.17
C ASP A 665 28.12 2.23 -22.39
N ASP A 666 26.97 1.61 -22.68
CA ASP A 666 25.96 2.09 -23.65
C ASP A 666 25.08 3.25 -23.10
N GLY A 667 25.49 3.85 -21.98
CA GLY A 667 24.83 5.01 -21.36
C GLY A 667 23.49 4.67 -20.71
N GLY A 668 23.36 3.48 -20.13
CA GLY A 668 22.13 2.97 -19.52
C GLY A 668 21.56 3.89 -18.43
N TYR A 669 22.42 4.52 -17.64
CA TYR A 669 22.01 5.54 -16.66
C TYR A 669 21.69 6.90 -17.29
N GLU A 670 22.20 7.22 -18.48
CA GLU A 670 22.06 8.52 -19.15
C GLU A 670 20.79 8.60 -20.02
N ARG A 671 20.24 7.46 -20.43
CA ARG A 671 19.14 7.31 -21.40
C ARG A 671 17.78 7.19 -20.72
N ALA A 672 17.13 8.33 -20.48
CA ALA A 672 15.83 8.42 -19.81
C ALA A 672 14.75 7.46 -20.35
N GLN A 673 14.76 7.16 -21.65
CA GLN A 673 13.80 6.26 -22.31
C GLN A 673 13.90 4.78 -21.91
N LEU A 674 14.95 4.37 -21.18
CA LEU A 674 15.07 3.01 -20.63
C LEU A 674 14.32 2.84 -19.31
N TRP A 675 14.05 3.94 -18.62
CA TRP A 675 13.54 3.98 -17.24
C TRP A 675 12.04 4.29 -17.23
N THR A 676 11.32 3.80 -16.21
CA THR A 676 10.01 4.36 -15.86
C THR A 676 10.17 5.82 -15.42
N SER A 677 9.14 6.65 -15.58
CA SER A 677 9.16 8.06 -15.13
C SER A 677 9.54 8.22 -13.65
N ARG A 678 9.18 7.23 -12.83
CA ARG A 678 9.52 7.14 -11.40
C ARG A 678 10.98 6.70 -11.18
N GLY A 679 11.44 5.68 -11.91
CA GLY A 679 12.83 5.24 -11.86
C GLY A 679 13.82 6.32 -12.32
N TRP A 680 13.48 7.04 -13.40
CA TRP A 680 14.29 8.16 -13.90
C TRP A 680 14.40 9.29 -12.86
N ARG A 681 13.30 9.61 -12.18
CA ARG A 681 13.28 10.58 -11.08
C ARG A 681 14.21 10.14 -9.96
N HIS A 682 14.05 8.91 -9.45
CA HIS A 682 14.89 8.34 -8.39
C HIS A 682 16.38 8.35 -8.78
N ARG A 683 16.70 7.90 -10.00
CA ARG A 683 18.05 7.91 -10.60
C ARG A 683 18.66 9.31 -10.60
N SER A 684 17.86 10.31 -10.93
CA SER A 684 18.30 11.71 -11.06
C SER A 684 18.52 12.35 -9.69
N GLU A 685 17.53 12.26 -8.79
CA GLU A 685 17.57 12.81 -7.43
C GLU A 685 18.74 12.24 -6.61
N ASN A 686 19.01 10.94 -6.75
CA ASN A 686 20.07 10.24 -6.00
C ASN A 686 21.39 10.17 -6.80
N SER A 687 21.44 10.77 -7.98
CA SER A 687 22.61 10.79 -8.88
C SER A 687 23.23 9.41 -9.15
N LEU A 688 22.41 8.39 -9.42
CA LEU A 688 22.88 7.03 -9.65
C LEU A 688 23.63 6.92 -10.99
N ARG A 689 24.72 6.14 -11.00
CA ARG A 689 25.65 5.92 -12.15
C ARG A 689 26.16 4.48 -12.28
N ALA A 690 25.97 3.66 -11.24
CA ALA A 690 26.48 2.30 -11.11
C ALA A 690 25.71 1.60 -9.97
N PRO A 691 25.82 0.26 -9.83
CA PRO A 691 25.36 -0.46 -8.64
C PRO A 691 25.93 0.16 -7.36
N LYS A 692 25.23 0.01 -6.24
CA LYS A 692 25.73 0.57 -4.97
C LYS A 692 27.03 -0.17 -4.60
N PHE A 693 27.98 0.59 -4.04
CA PHE A 693 29.34 0.16 -3.69
C PHE A 693 30.32 -0.02 -4.86
N TRP A 694 29.90 0.16 -6.11
CA TRP A 694 30.84 0.32 -7.23
C TRP A 694 31.46 1.72 -7.23
N GLU A 695 32.76 1.77 -7.46
CA GLU A 695 33.60 2.96 -7.58
C GLU A 695 34.54 2.77 -8.79
N TYR A 696 34.96 3.85 -9.45
CA TYR A 696 35.81 3.80 -10.66
C TYR A 696 37.10 4.59 -10.45
N ASP A 697 38.24 3.95 -10.71
CA ASP A 697 39.54 4.61 -10.82
C ASP A 697 40.09 4.52 -12.25
N SER A 698 40.69 5.62 -12.72
CA SER A 698 41.20 5.75 -14.09
C SER A 698 42.44 4.90 -14.43
N GLY A 699 43.12 4.33 -13.43
CA GLY A 699 44.29 3.44 -13.59
C GLY A 699 44.00 1.97 -13.28
N ILE A 700 42.91 1.66 -12.57
CA ILE A 700 42.53 0.30 -12.15
C ILE A 700 41.25 -0.21 -12.85
N GLY A 701 40.30 0.69 -13.17
CA GLY A 701 38.98 0.36 -13.68
C GLY A 701 37.90 0.38 -12.60
N TRP A 702 36.84 -0.41 -12.80
CA TRP A 702 35.77 -0.59 -11.83
C TRP A 702 36.20 -1.52 -10.69
N TYR A 703 35.96 -1.07 -9.46
CA TYR A 703 36.13 -1.85 -8.25
C TYR A 703 34.87 -1.73 -7.36
N THR A 704 34.65 -2.72 -6.51
CA THR A 704 33.49 -2.78 -5.60
C THR A 704 33.97 -2.92 -4.16
N ARG A 705 33.19 -2.37 -3.23
CA ARG A 705 33.45 -2.48 -1.79
C ARG A 705 32.71 -3.66 -1.19
N ILE A 706 33.44 -4.65 -0.66
CA ILE A 706 32.91 -5.88 -0.07
C ILE A 706 33.28 -5.91 1.41
N PHE A 707 32.31 -5.57 2.27
CA PHE A 707 32.44 -5.48 3.73
C PHE A 707 33.62 -4.61 4.18
N GLY A 708 33.79 -3.46 3.54
CA GLY A 708 34.87 -2.48 3.79
C GLY A 708 36.07 -2.63 2.87
N GLU A 709 36.44 -3.86 2.52
CA GLU A 709 37.53 -4.19 1.59
C GLU A 709 37.21 -3.73 0.16
N LEU A 710 38.24 -3.47 -0.66
CA LEU A 710 38.12 -3.09 -2.06
C LEU A 710 38.64 -4.19 -2.98
N SER A 711 37.75 -4.70 -3.85
CA SER A 711 38.06 -5.76 -4.82
C SER A 711 37.73 -5.28 -6.24
N PRO A 712 38.49 -5.69 -7.27
CA PRO A 712 38.09 -5.47 -8.67
C PRO A 712 36.69 -6.07 -8.93
N VAL A 713 35.94 -5.50 -9.88
CA VAL A 713 34.66 -6.08 -10.30
C VAL A 713 34.93 -7.35 -11.13
N GLU A 714 34.59 -8.52 -10.58
CA GLU A 714 34.66 -9.81 -11.27
C GLU A 714 33.44 -10.01 -12.17
N TYR A 715 33.67 -10.10 -13.49
CA TYR A 715 32.60 -9.98 -14.51
C TYR A 715 31.59 -11.13 -14.54
N ASP A 716 31.99 -12.34 -14.15
CA ASP A 716 31.18 -13.57 -14.22
C ASP A 716 30.28 -13.80 -13.00
N ARG A 717 30.32 -12.91 -12.01
CA ARG A 717 29.44 -12.97 -10.83
C ARG A 717 28.13 -12.20 -11.07
N PRO A 718 26.98 -12.65 -10.52
CA PRO A 718 25.74 -11.89 -10.45
C PRO A 718 25.93 -10.45 -9.98
N VAL A 719 25.29 -9.50 -10.66
CA VAL A 719 25.25 -8.10 -10.22
C VAL A 719 24.42 -7.99 -8.96
N VAL A 720 24.97 -7.32 -7.95
CA VAL A 720 24.39 -7.18 -6.61
C VAL A 720 24.33 -5.71 -6.21
N HIS A 721 23.43 -5.38 -5.29
CA HIS A 721 23.19 -4.02 -4.80
C HIS A 721 22.66 -3.06 -5.88
N VAL A 722 21.76 -3.56 -6.73
CA VAL A 722 20.95 -2.79 -7.68
C VAL A 722 19.50 -2.67 -7.21
N SER A 723 18.89 -1.50 -7.44
CA SER A 723 17.46 -1.25 -7.17
C SER A 723 16.56 -1.87 -8.22
N TRP A 724 15.27 -2.03 -7.91
CA TRP A 724 14.27 -2.51 -8.87
C TRP A 724 14.26 -1.65 -10.13
N PHE A 725 14.40 -0.33 -10.00
CA PHE A 725 14.47 0.59 -11.14
C PHE A 725 15.73 0.40 -12.01
N GLU A 726 16.86 0.00 -11.42
CA GLU A 726 18.08 -0.31 -12.16
C GLU A 726 17.95 -1.65 -12.91
N ALA A 727 17.36 -2.66 -12.27
CA ALA A 727 17.04 -3.96 -12.87
C ALA A 727 16.03 -3.85 -14.03
N ASP A 728 14.95 -3.09 -13.83
CA ASP A 728 13.90 -2.80 -14.80
C ASP A 728 14.40 -1.96 -15.99
N ALA A 729 15.30 -1.00 -15.76
CA ALA A 729 15.93 -0.21 -16.82
C ALA A 729 16.94 -1.03 -17.65
N TYR A 730 17.75 -1.88 -17.01
CA TYR A 730 18.59 -2.85 -17.71
C TYR A 730 17.74 -3.78 -18.57
N ALA A 731 16.64 -4.33 -18.02
CA ALA A 731 15.83 -5.30 -18.73
C ALA A 731 15.29 -4.72 -20.05
N ARG A 732 14.77 -3.48 -20.03
CA ARG A 732 14.34 -2.78 -21.25
C ARG A 732 15.48 -2.53 -22.23
N TRP A 733 16.67 -2.19 -21.75
CA TRP A 733 17.86 -1.99 -22.59
C TRP A 733 18.26 -3.29 -23.32
N ALA A 734 18.24 -4.42 -22.61
CA ALA A 734 18.52 -5.74 -23.18
C ALA A 734 17.42 -6.26 -24.14
N GLY A 735 16.31 -5.54 -24.31
CA GLY A 735 15.15 -5.98 -25.10
C GLY A 735 14.27 -7.02 -24.38
N ARG A 736 14.39 -7.10 -23.06
CA ARG A 736 13.75 -8.08 -22.16
C ARG A 736 12.84 -7.38 -21.14
N ARG A 737 12.35 -8.13 -20.15
CA ARG A 737 11.64 -7.65 -18.96
C ARG A 737 12.13 -8.40 -17.72
N LEU A 738 11.72 -7.98 -16.53
CA LEU A 738 11.81 -8.82 -15.34
C LEU A 738 10.75 -9.95 -15.43
N PRO A 739 11.00 -11.14 -14.85
CA PRO A 739 9.96 -12.14 -14.65
C PRO A 739 8.94 -11.62 -13.63
N THR A 740 7.68 -12.05 -13.77
CA THR A 740 6.70 -11.97 -12.68
C THR A 740 7.02 -13.02 -11.61
N GLU A 741 6.48 -12.84 -10.41
CA GLU A 741 6.64 -13.85 -9.33
C GLU A 741 6.15 -15.26 -9.72
N PRO A 742 4.98 -15.46 -10.38
CA PRO A 742 4.56 -16.78 -10.85
C PRO A 742 5.49 -17.39 -11.90
N GLU A 743 6.01 -16.60 -12.84
CA GLU A 743 7.00 -17.06 -13.82
C GLU A 743 8.30 -17.49 -13.12
N TRP A 744 8.78 -16.69 -12.17
CA TRP A 744 9.96 -17.01 -11.39
C TRP A 744 9.78 -18.30 -10.59
N GLU A 745 8.65 -18.45 -9.90
CA GLU A 745 8.37 -19.64 -9.08
C GLU A 745 8.21 -20.88 -9.97
N LYS A 746 7.51 -20.80 -11.11
CA LYS A 746 7.41 -21.90 -12.08
C LYS A 746 8.78 -22.29 -12.63
N ALA A 747 9.64 -21.33 -12.97
CA ALA A 747 11.01 -21.58 -13.42
C ALA A 747 11.90 -22.23 -12.36
N ALA A 748 11.60 -22.00 -11.07
CA ALA A 748 12.31 -22.59 -9.93
C ALA A 748 11.81 -23.99 -9.53
N CYS A 749 10.49 -24.25 -9.60
CA CYS A 749 9.87 -25.42 -8.98
C CYS A 749 9.25 -26.46 -9.92
N TYR A 750 8.86 -26.08 -11.14
CA TYR A 750 7.98 -26.93 -11.95
C TYR A 750 8.77 -28.00 -12.72
N ASP A 751 8.42 -29.27 -12.47
CA ASP A 751 8.91 -30.42 -13.22
C ASP A 751 7.90 -30.86 -14.29
N PRO A 752 8.14 -30.59 -15.60
CA PRO A 752 7.25 -31.00 -16.68
C PRO A 752 7.27 -32.53 -16.93
N ALA A 753 8.17 -33.30 -16.32
CA ALA A 753 8.19 -34.75 -16.44
C ALA A 753 7.23 -35.46 -15.46
N THR A 754 6.89 -34.81 -14.33
CA THR A 754 5.94 -35.32 -13.33
C THR A 754 4.67 -34.48 -13.18
N ASP A 755 4.64 -33.26 -13.74
CA ASP A 755 3.59 -32.25 -13.56
C ASP A 755 3.42 -31.84 -12.09
N THR A 756 4.56 -31.61 -11.41
CA THR A 756 4.61 -31.24 -9.98
C THR A 756 5.51 -30.03 -9.70
N SER A 757 5.34 -29.44 -8.52
CA SER A 757 6.11 -28.29 -8.03
C SER A 757 6.96 -28.71 -6.84
N TRP A 758 8.29 -28.69 -6.99
CA TRP A 758 9.25 -29.12 -5.97
C TRP A 758 9.55 -28.02 -4.93
N VAL A 759 9.87 -28.41 -3.69
CA VAL A 759 10.19 -27.46 -2.59
C VAL A 759 11.47 -26.66 -2.84
N TYR A 760 12.46 -27.28 -3.50
CA TYR A 760 13.73 -26.68 -3.93
C TYR A 760 13.97 -27.00 -5.41
N PRO A 761 14.81 -26.25 -6.15
CA PRO A 761 15.05 -26.48 -7.58
C PRO A 761 15.58 -27.89 -7.90
N TRP A 762 16.39 -28.42 -7.00
CA TRP A 762 16.99 -29.76 -7.08
C TRP A 762 16.11 -30.88 -6.45
N GLY A 763 14.87 -30.57 -6.07
CA GLY A 763 13.87 -31.54 -5.60
C GLY A 763 13.50 -31.46 -4.12
N ASP A 764 12.58 -32.32 -3.70
CA ASP A 764 11.99 -32.35 -2.35
C ASP A 764 12.92 -32.92 -1.26
N THR A 765 14.21 -33.12 -1.57
CA THR A 765 15.20 -33.53 -0.56
C THR A 765 15.49 -32.35 0.35
N ALA A 766 14.72 -32.26 1.45
CA ALA A 766 14.88 -31.23 2.45
C ALA A 766 16.31 -31.20 3.01
N PRO A 767 16.83 -30.01 3.39
CA PRO A 767 18.11 -29.88 4.06
C PRO A 767 18.16 -30.81 5.27
N SER A 768 19.29 -31.48 5.48
CA SER A 768 19.58 -32.01 6.80
C SER A 768 19.90 -30.81 7.68
N LEU A 769 18.90 -30.26 8.38
CA LEU A 769 19.07 -29.05 9.19
C LEU A 769 20.09 -29.25 10.33
N PHE A 770 20.28 -30.51 10.77
CA PHE A 770 21.38 -30.96 11.65
C PHE A 770 22.78 -30.90 11.02
N SER A 771 22.87 -30.56 9.74
CA SER A 771 24.09 -30.37 8.96
C SER A 771 23.89 -29.15 8.04
N PRO A 772 24.15 -27.92 8.52
CA PRO A 772 23.94 -26.70 7.72
C PRO A 772 24.71 -26.71 6.40
N ASN A 773 25.78 -27.50 6.31
CA ASN A 773 26.55 -27.70 5.09
C ASN A 773 25.84 -28.56 4.01
N SER A 774 24.68 -29.14 4.30
CA SER A 774 23.95 -30.03 3.37
C SER A 774 23.43 -29.32 2.10
N LEU A 775 23.26 -27.99 2.12
CA LEU A 775 22.94 -27.21 0.91
C LEU A 775 24.17 -26.67 0.15
N CYS A 776 25.38 -26.81 0.68
CA CYS A 776 26.56 -26.11 0.14
C CYS A 776 27.03 -26.62 -1.22
N GLU A 777 26.56 -27.80 -1.66
CA GLU A 777 26.77 -28.34 -3.01
C GLU A 777 25.67 -27.94 -4.02
N TYR A 778 24.61 -27.27 -3.56
CA TYR A 778 23.45 -26.84 -4.36
C TYR A 778 23.32 -25.32 -4.47
N ALA A 779 23.70 -24.55 -3.45
CA ALA A 779 23.50 -23.09 -3.43
C ALA A 779 24.52 -22.33 -2.56
N ASN A 780 24.76 -21.07 -2.92
CA ASN A 780 25.46 -20.10 -2.08
C ASN A 780 24.47 -19.47 -1.08
N LEU A 781 24.53 -19.95 0.16
CA LEU A 781 23.64 -19.59 1.27
C LEU A 781 24.43 -19.59 2.58
N GLY A 782 23.89 -18.94 3.60
CA GLY A 782 24.40 -19.01 4.98
C GLY A 782 25.64 -18.17 5.23
N GLN A 783 25.82 -17.06 4.50
CA GLN A 783 26.88 -16.04 4.69
C GLN A 783 28.32 -16.51 4.42
N ARG A 784 28.53 -17.78 4.04
CA ARG A 784 29.83 -18.47 3.93
C ARG A 784 30.91 -17.71 3.15
N HIS A 785 30.51 -16.99 2.09
CA HIS A 785 31.44 -16.38 1.14
C HIS A 785 31.42 -14.84 1.09
N LEU A 786 30.52 -14.18 1.84
CA LEU A 786 30.29 -12.72 1.83
C LEU A 786 30.05 -12.06 0.44
N GLN A 787 29.85 -12.84 -0.63
CA GLN A 787 29.57 -12.37 -1.98
C GLN A 787 28.89 -13.48 -2.81
N PRO A 788 28.23 -13.17 -3.94
CA PRO A 788 27.76 -14.19 -4.88
C PRO A 788 28.93 -14.91 -5.57
N ALA A 789 28.73 -16.17 -5.92
CA ALA A 789 29.66 -16.99 -6.70
C ALA A 789 29.54 -16.67 -8.20
N ALA A 790 30.50 -17.16 -9.00
CA ALA A 790 30.41 -17.09 -10.46
C ALA A 790 29.17 -17.83 -10.99
N VAL A 791 28.63 -17.40 -12.13
CA VAL A 791 27.55 -18.12 -12.80
C VAL A 791 28.03 -19.51 -13.24
N GLY A 792 27.18 -20.52 -13.06
CA GLY A 792 27.52 -21.93 -13.31
C GLY A 792 28.21 -22.65 -12.15
N ALA A 793 28.57 -21.97 -11.04
CA ALA A 793 29.26 -22.58 -9.90
C ALA A 793 28.48 -23.72 -9.20
N TYR A 794 27.14 -23.71 -9.30
CA TYR A 794 26.26 -24.72 -8.69
C TYR A 794 25.46 -25.51 -9.75
N PRO A 795 26.09 -26.43 -10.51
CA PRO A 795 25.39 -27.20 -11.55
C PRO A 795 24.36 -28.17 -10.99
N ARG A 796 24.52 -28.62 -9.73
CA ARG A 796 23.55 -29.48 -9.04
C ARG A 796 22.36 -28.72 -8.46
N GLY A 797 22.43 -27.39 -8.39
CA GLY A 797 21.36 -26.52 -7.91
C GLY A 797 20.39 -26.05 -9.00
N ALA A 798 20.45 -26.61 -10.20
CA ALA A 798 19.54 -26.28 -11.29
C ALA A 798 18.11 -26.76 -11.02
N SER A 799 17.12 -26.01 -11.54
CA SER A 799 15.71 -26.43 -11.57
C SER A 799 15.45 -27.58 -12.55
N PRO A 800 14.25 -28.22 -12.55
CA PRO A 800 13.93 -29.29 -13.51
C PRO A 800 14.04 -28.85 -14.97
N LEU A 801 13.84 -27.56 -15.21
CA LEU A 801 13.91 -26.89 -16.51
C LEU A 801 15.35 -26.49 -16.89
N GLY A 802 16.33 -26.70 -16.00
CA GLY A 802 17.74 -26.35 -16.23
C GLY A 802 18.08 -24.89 -15.99
N VAL A 803 17.31 -24.17 -15.16
CA VAL A 803 17.63 -22.80 -14.73
C VAL A 803 18.51 -22.87 -13.48
N HIS A 804 19.68 -22.21 -13.50
CA HIS A 804 20.69 -22.32 -12.45
C HIS A 804 20.63 -21.17 -11.44
N GLN A 805 21.12 -21.45 -10.22
CA GLN A 805 21.23 -20.46 -9.13
C GLN A 805 19.89 -19.76 -8.84
N MET A 806 18.79 -20.53 -8.88
CA MET A 806 17.46 -20.05 -8.50
C MET A 806 17.32 -19.90 -6.98
N LEU A 807 18.18 -20.51 -6.16
CA LEU A 807 18.27 -20.21 -4.73
C LEU A 807 19.69 -19.79 -4.36
N GLY A 808 19.80 -18.75 -3.54
CA GLY A 808 21.07 -18.18 -3.09
C GLY A 808 21.72 -17.20 -4.08
N ASP A 809 22.96 -16.84 -3.80
CA ASP A 809 23.72 -15.77 -4.48
C ASP A 809 23.10 -14.37 -4.34
N VAL A 810 21.98 -14.06 -4.99
CA VAL A 810 21.32 -12.75 -4.95
C VAL A 810 19.80 -12.86 -4.89
N TRP A 811 19.15 -11.98 -4.11
CA TRP A 811 17.70 -11.80 -4.21
C TRP A 811 17.34 -11.25 -5.58
N GLU A 812 16.55 -11.98 -6.38
CA GLU A 812 16.18 -11.57 -7.72
C GLU A 812 14.91 -10.71 -7.71
N TRP A 813 15.00 -9.46 -8.19
CA TRP A 813 13.84 -8.60 -8.40
C TRP A 813 12.88 -9.18 -9.46
N THR A 814 11.60 -9.28 -9.10
CA THR A 814 10.50 -9.59 -10.03
C THR A 814 9.74 -8.33 -10.43
N SER A 815 8.92 -8.36 -11.47
CA SER A 815 8.01 -7.27 -11.82
C SER A 815 6.79 -7.15 -10.90
N SER A 816 6.50 -8.19 -10.09
CA SER A 816 5.30 -8.28 -9.25
C SER A 816 5.34 -7.36 -8.04
N ASP A 817 4.20 -6.74 -7.74
CA ASP A 817 3.94 -6.06 -6.47
C ASP A 817 3.61 -7.07 -5.36
N PHE A 818 3.94 -6.74 -4.11
CA PHE A 818 3.65 -7.64 -2.99
C PHE A 818 2.15 -7.65 -2.69
N LEU A 819 1.49 -8.75 -3.05
CA LEU A 819 0.04 -8.96 -2.96
C LEU A 819 -0.29 -10.33 -2.33
N PRO A 820 -1.46 -10.47 -1.68
CA PRO A 820 -1.90 -11.74 -1.11
C PRO A 820 -2.17 -12.78 -2.20
N TYR A 821 -1.83 -14.05 -1.93
CA TYR A 821 -2.29 -15.17 -2.75
C TYR A 821 -3.81 -15.37 -2.60
N PRO A 822 -4.50 -15.94 -3.61
CA PRO A 822 -5.93 -16.24 -3.52
C PRO A 822 -6.25 -17.15 -2.31
N GLY A 823 -6.98 -16.62 -1.33
CA GLY A 823 -7.29 -17.34 -0.09
C GLY A 823 -6.25 -17.20 1.03
N PHE A 824 -5.31 -16.24 0.93
CA PHE A 824 -4.45 -15.80 2.02
C PHE A 824 -5.26 -15.52 3.30
N ALA A 825 -4.68 -15.85 4.46
CA ALA A 825 -5.15 -15.44 5.76
C ALA A 825 -3.95 -15.25 6.70
N ALA A 826 -3.83 -14.04 7.28
CA ALA A 826 -2.68 -13.66 8.09
C ALA A 826 -2.43 -14.60 9.27
N PHE A 827 -1.16 -14.91 9.54
CA PHE A 827 -0.80 -15.80 10.63
C PHE A 827 0.69 -15.72 11.02
N PRO A 828 1.01 -15.58 12.33
CA PRO A 828 0.09 -15.48 13.46
C PRO A 828 -0.50 -14.09 13.70
N TYR A 829 -0.02 -13.07 12.98
CA TYR A 829 -0.40 -11.66 13.13
C TYR A 829 -0.35 -10.93 11.78
N ALA A 830 -1.13 -9.86 11.61
CA ALA A 830 -1.27 -9.16 10.34
C ALA A 830 -0.02 -8.37 9.96
N GLU A 831 0.73 -7.93 10.96
CA GLU A 831 1.89 -7.05 10.82
C GLU A 831 3.13 -7.75 10.24
N TYR A 832 3.13 -9.07 10.05
CA TYR A 832 4.21 -9.75 9.32
C TYR A 832 4.12 -9.53 7.80
N SER A 833 2.91 -9.58 7.23
CA SER A 833 2.70 -9.58 5.78
C SER A 833 1.59 -8.64 5.32
N GLU A 834 0.41 -8.70 5.95
CA GLU A 834 -0.82 -8.08 5.44
C GLU A 834 -0.72 -6.56 5.38
N VAL A 835 -0.05 -5.94 6.35
CA VAL A 835 0.17 -4.48 6.40
C VAL A 835 1.03 -3.93 5.26
N PHE A 836 1.74 -4.78 4.53
CA PHE A 836 2.58 -4.39 3.39
C PHE A 836 1.89 -4.63 2.03
N PHE A 837 0.76 -5.33 1.98
CA PHE A 837 0.14 -5.73 0.73
C PHE A 837 -0.43 -4.56 -0.08
N GLY A 838 -0.03 -4.49 -1.35
CA GLY A 838 -0.40 -3.40 -2.25
C GLY A 838 0.03 -2.04 -1.73
N GLY A 839 1.12 -1.99 -0.96
CA GLY A 839 1.94 -0.79 -0.75
C GLY A 839 3.00 -0.64 -1.85
N ASP A 840 3.95 0.27 -1.64
CA ASP A 840 5.08 0.51 -2.55
C ASP A 840 6.19 -0.55 -2.41
N TYR A 841 5.87 -1.79 -2.75
CA TYR A 841 6.75 -2.96 -2.53
C TYR A 841 6.77 -3.88 -3.75
N LYS A 842 7.98 -4.13 -4.28
CA LYS A 842 8.21 -5.13 -5.33
C LYS A 842 8.78 -6.40 -4.71
N VAL A 843 8.38 -7.55 -5.26
CA VAL A 843 8.75 -8.86 -4.75
C VAL A 843 10.14 -9.26 -5.23
N LEU A 844 10.94 -9.81 -4.32
CA LEU A 844 12.20 -10.51 -4.61
C LEU A 844 12.09 -11.98 -4.23
N ARG A 845 12.78 -12.84 -4.97
CA ARG A 845 12.81 -14.29 -4.74
C ARG A 845 14.24 -14.84 -4.75
N GLY A 846 14.41 -16.13 -4.49
CA GLY A 846 15.70 -16.84 -4.52
C GLY A 846 16.53 -16.83 -3.25
N GLY A 847 16.56 -15.72 -2.51
CA GLY A 847 17.50 -15.57 -1.40
C GLY A 847 18.89 -15.17 -1.87
N SER A 848 19.68 -14.52 -1.02
CA SER A 848 21.06 -14.13 -1.32
C SER A 848 22.09 -15.08 -0.70
N PHE A 849 23.37 -14.85 -0.98
CA PHE A 849 24.48 -15.46 -0.22
C PHE A 849 24.35 -15.23 1.30
N GLY A 850 23.67 -14.17 1.73
CA GLY A 850 23.38 -13.83 3.12
C GLY A 850 22.11 -14.47 3.71
N THR A 851 21.27 -15.13 2.90
CA THR A 851 20.04 -15.78 3.38
C THR A 851 20.33 -17.16 3.98
N SER A 852 19.59 -17.54 5.03
CA SER A 852 19.80 -18.80 5.73
C SER A 852 19.04 -19.98 5.11
N PRO A 853 19.65 -21.19 5.05
CA PRO A 853 18.96 -22.46 4.79
C PRO A 853 17.73 -22.75 5.66
N THR A 854 17.61 -22.11 6.84
CA THR A 854 16.44 -22.26 7.74
C THR A 854 15.17 -21.61 7.19
N ALA A 855 15.30 -20.59 6.32
CA ALA A 855 14.17 -19.82 5.79
C ALA A 855 13.91 -20.08 4.31
N ILE A 856 14.97 -20.19 3.50
CA ILE A 856 14.86 -20.13 2.04
C ILE A 856 14.33 -21.43 1.41
N ARG A 857 13.46 -21.28 0.40
CA ARG A 857 12.89 -22.33 -0.45
C ARG A 857 12.14 -21.70 -1.63
N ASN A 858 11.69 -22.50 -2.60
CA ASN A 858 11.05 -22.00 -3.84
C ASN A 858 9.87 -21.05 -3.60
N THR A 859 9.12 -21.22 -2.50
CA THR A 859 7.94 -20.38 -2.17
C THR A 859 8.25 -19.08 -1.41
N PHE A 860 9.50 -18.85 -0.96
CA PHE A 860 9.82 -17.71 -0.08
C PHE A 860 9.77 -16.36 -0.78
N ARG A 861 8.86 -15.50 -0.30
CA ARG A 861 8.58 -14.16 -0.83
C ARG A 861 9.27 -13.12 0.05
N ASN A 862 10.24 -12.40 -0.50
CA ASN A 862 10.81 -11.20 0.11
C ASN A 862 10.24 -9.96 -0.59
N TRP A 863 10.22 -8.81 0.08
CA TRP A 863 9.74 -7.55 -0.48
C TRP A 863 10.47 -6.35 0.15
N ASP A 864 10.83 -5.37 -0.67
CA ASP A 864 11.28 -4.05 -0.20
C ASP A 864 10.85 -2.99 -1.23
N HIS A 865 11.00 -1.73 -0.88
CA HIS A 865 10.64 -0.63 -1.78
C HIS A 865 11.54 -0.65 -3.04
N PRO A 866 11.02 -0.31 -4.23
CA PRO A 866 11.76 -0.39 -5.49
C PRO A 866 12.99 0.54 -5.60
N ILE A 867 13.16 1.46 -4.64
CA ILE A 867 14.34 2.34 -4.48
C ILE A 867 15.49 1.71 -3.66
N ARG A 868 15.30 0.50 -3.12
CA ARG A 868 16.23 -0.12 -2.16
C ARG A 868 17.28 -0.92 -2.88
N ARG A 869 18.52 -0.83 -2.40
CA ARG A 869 19.69 -1.46 -3.02
C ARG A 869 20.86 -1.69 -2.05
N GLN A 870 20.60 -1.54 -0.75
CA GLN A 870 21.51 -1.95 0.33
C GLN A 870 21.40 -3.44 0.66
N ILE A 871 20.21 -4.02 0.41
CA ILE A 871 20.00 -5.47 0.40
C ILE A 871 20.84 -6.11 -0.71
N PHE A 872 21.08 -7.42 -0.59
CA PHE A 872 21.84 -8.24 -1.52
C PHE A 872 21.00 -8.60 -2.76
N SER A 873 20.47 -7.57 -3.42
CA SER A 873 19.55 -7.67 -4.57
C SER A 873 20.29 -7.63 -5.90
N GLY A 874 20.00 -8.61 -6.73
CA GLY A 874 20.30 -8.68 -8.15
C GLY A 874 19.01 -8.90 -8.93
N PHE A 875 19.10 -9.48 -10.12
CA PHE A 875 17.94 -9.82 -10.94
C PHE A 875 18.31 -10.76 -12.09
N ARG A 876 17.27 -11.25 -12.76
CA ARG A 876 17.32 -12.12 -13.94
C ARG A 876 16.33 -11.58 -14.95
N CYS A 877 16.60 -11.72 -16.25
CA CYS A 877 15.67 -11.28 -17.28
C CYS A 877 14.79 -12.43 -17.80
N ALA A 878 13.63 -12.06 -18.32
CA ALA A 878 12.70 -12.92 -19.03
C ALA A 878 12.21 -12.23 -20.31
N ARG A 879 11.74 -13.00 -21.28
CA ARG A 879 11.04 -12.50 -22.47
C ARG A 879 9.83 -13.37 -22.78
N THR A 880 8.80 -12.77 -23.37
CA THR A 880 7.67 -13.52 -23.93
C THR A 880 8.13 -14.32 -25.16
N VAL A 881 7.57 -15.51 -25.34
CA VAL A 881 7.77 -16.35 -26.52
C VAL A 881 6.52 -16.26 -27.40
N HIS A 882 6.69 -16.30 -28.72
CA HIS A 882 5.58 -16.33 -29.68
C HIS A 882 5.54 -17.68 -30.41
N ASP A 883 4.34 -18.12 -30.80
CA ASP A 883 4.00 -19.52 -31.09
C ASP A 883 4.98 -20.29 -31.99
N GLU A 884 5.55 -19.65 -33.01
CA GLU A 884 6.48 -20.28 -33.95
C GLU A 884 7.71 -20.90 -33.26
N GLN A 885 8.20 -20.28 -32.17
CA GLN A 885 9.33 -20.82 -31.39
C GLN A 885 8.95 -22.00 -30.49
N SER A 886 7.69 -22.11 -30.05
CA SER A 886 7.24 -23.19 -29.14
C SER A 886 7.40 -24.60 -29.73
N SER A 887 7.26 -24.71 -31.06
CA SER A 887 7.24 -25.98 -31.78
C SER A 887 8.64 -26.53 -32.12
N ALA A 888 9.68 -25.70 -32.02
CA ALA A 888 11.02 -26.01 -32.54
C ALA A 888 11.88 -26.83 -31.57
N SER A 889 11.85 -26.53 -30.27
CA SER A 889 12.71 -27.17 -29.26
C SER A 889 12.31 -28.62 -28.94
N VAL A 890 11.00 -28.91 -28.92
CA VAL A 890 10.45 -30.22 -28.54
C VAL A 890 10.90 -31.37 -29.47
N TYR A 891 11.39 -31.06 -30.68
CA TYR A 891 11.76 -32.05 -31.69
C TYR A 891 13.27 -32.24 -31.93
N SER A 892 14.17 -31.39 -31.40
CA SER A 892 15.60 -31.46 -31.76
C SER A 892 16.41 -32.51 -30.98
N GLU A 893 16.08 -32.81 -29.73
CA GLU A 893 16.94 -33.67 -28.88
C GLU A 893 16.66 -35.18 -28.98
N ARG A 894 15.64 -35.61 -29.72
CA ARG A 894 15.28 -37.04 -29.84
C ARG A 894 16.10 -37.85 -30.84
N SER A 895 17.23 -37.33 -31.33
CA SER A 895 18.08 -38.01 -32.31
C SER A 895 19.58 -37.68 -32.17
N GLU A 896 20.23 -38.13 -31.09
CA GLU A 896 21.56 -38.77 -31.19
C GLU A 896 22.06 -39.40 -29.87
N ARG A 897 22.00 -40.74 -29.80
CA ARG A 897 23.00 -41.64 -29.19
C ARG A 897 22.68 -43.11 -29.57
N PRO A 898 23.70 -43.96 -29.80
CA PRO A 898 23.52 -45.37 -30.18
C PRO A 898 23.27 -46.32 -29.00
#